data_AF-A0A1V3REQ7-F1
#
_entry.id   AF-A0A1V3REQ7-F1
#
_cell.length_a   1.000
_cell.length_b   1.000
_cell.length_c   1.000
_cell.angle_alpha   90.00
_cell.angle_beta   90.00
_cell.angle_gamma   90.00
#
_symmetry.space_group_name_H-M   'P 1'
#
loop_
_entity.id
_entity.type
_entity.pdbx_description
1 polymer ?
#
loop_
_entity_poly.entity_id
_entity_poly.type
_entity_poly.pdbx_seq_one_letter_code
_entity_poly.pdbx_strand_id
1 'polypeptide(L)'
;MAKTVNDRRSKHHRRKKVKRITKLEISNFRAFFDSYTVELTKGENLLIYGENGSGKSSFYKSLSNFLSSSQDTAYPYIRHHNKNSEEGNVTFTFNDYDPATNAITSAFGEIISFGTDAVTTDTEQFLKTAELTKGFLDYRGLLAVYNHSEAQPNLFQLIVEILLKEFIPVGGTHPMGKRFVALRKDIKTARNTRTWQYRNAIPAMVSYETLLRTVLKGVFLQLNAFLIKYFNLNLRVWFSLTPLVATGWWRNIPTELKLEIKLNGKLIAHQSDYLNEARLSALAICLYLAILKRNPQPIDYKVLFLDDVFIGLDLTNRLPILDIIKNEFADYQVFISTYDRHLYELAKRKFETETPDRWKSVELFVGKDSINNEPVDRPILVVGESHFEKATQYLHDRIKPDYPAAANYFRKALEQLIQDYIPKWETADAENTQLPDYQLTQLILRTKRFLGNSGNSTEYVDKINSLLSSLLHPLSHHEITSPVYRGELVIIESNYLKLKQQLIALDISNYFKCCLEGSKRLKMTFTIDAGANHFSHYELILKEPLTIKRNGAGIPIISKVHCVADKCYGHNGAIAYQTFNPDKKNPDFNYESLNNAYDRIHTYIIGTAIGAFPKAADYLTTVQYHDGTTWQPLSNLIVW
;
A
#
# COMPACT_ATOMS: atom_id res chain seq x y z
N MET A 1 -40.98 44.01 -25.88
CA MET A 1 -40.98 42.68 -25.20
C MET A 1 -40.84 41.60 -26.25
N ALA A 2 -40.11 40.52 -25.94
CA ALA A 2 -39.73 39.38 -26.78
C ALA A 2 -38.61 39.64 -27.82
N LYS A 3 -37.37 39.29 -27.44
CA LYS A 3 -36.28 38.93 -28.37
C LYS A 3 -36.01 37.43 -28.22
N THR A 4 -36.08 36.77 -29.37
CA THR A 4 -35.79 35.38 -29.68
C THR A 4 -34.38 34.98 -29.22
N VAL A 5 -34.29 33.98 -28.32
CA VAL A 5 -33.02 33.30 -28.01
C VAL A 5 -33.01 31.98 -28.77
N ASN A 6 -32.03 31.87 -29.65
CA ASN A 6 -31.81 30.77 -30.56
C ASN A 6 -31.17 29.59 -29.78
N ASP A 7 -31.91 28.50 -29.63
CA ASP A 7 -31.47 27.26 -28.97
C ASP A 7 -30.46 26.53 -29.88
N ARG A 8 -29.17 26.86 -29.73
CA ARG A 8 -28.08 26.03 -30.26
C ARG A 8 -27.85 24.86 -29.31
N ARG A 9 -28.68 23.82 -29.41
CA ARG A 9 -28.34 22.47 -28.95
C ARG A 9 -27.16 21.94 -29.76
N SER A 10 -25.95 22.26 -29.30
CA SER A 10 -24.74 21.54 -29.66
C SER A 10 -24.93 20.08 -29.23
N LYS A 11 -25.09 19.20 -30.22
CA LYS A 11 -24.96 17.74 -30.09
C LYS A 11 -23.52 17.42 -29.69
N HIS A 12 -23.18 17.56 -28.40
CA HIS A 12 -22.03 16.87 -27.85
C HIS A 12 -22.33 15.38 -27.89
N HIS A 13 -21.64 14.66 -28.78
CA HIS A 13 -21.44 13.22 -28.62
C HIS A 13 -20.95 12.99 -27.19
N ARG A 14 -21.76 12.35 -26.35
CA ARG A 14 -21.33 11.84 -25.03
C ARG A 14 -20.13 10.93 -25.29
N ARG A 15 -18.91 11.44 -25.10
CA ARG A 15 -17.71 10.60 -25.00
C ARG A 15 -17.99 9.57 -23.92
N LYS A 16 -17.84 8.30 -24.25
CA LYS A 16 -18.01 7.17 -23.34
C LYS A 16 -16.99 7.36 -22.21
N LYS A 17 -17.44 7.66 -20.99
CA LYS A 17 -16.55 7.88 -19.85
C LYS A 17 -16.03 6.52 -19.39
N VAL A 18 -14.81 6.17 -19.77
CA VAL A 18 -14.13 4.98 -19.24
C VAL A 18 -13.50 5.38 -17.91
N LYS A 19 -13.57 4.52 -16.90
CA LYS A 19 -12.97 4.73 -15.58
C LYS A 19 -11.79 3.76 -15.39
N ARG A 20 -10.80 4.18 -14.60
CA ARG A 20 -9.67 3.36 -14.12
C ARG A 20 -9.44 3.62 -12.65
N ILE A 21 -9.03 2.59 -11.92
CA ILE A 21 -8.47 2.72 -10.57
C ILE A 21 -7.12 3.41 -10.70
N THR A 22 -6.92 4.49 -9.96
CA THR A 22 -5.65 5.25 -9.90
C THR A 22 -4.96 5.17 -8.55
N LYS A 23 -5.69 4.78 -7.50
CA LYS A 23 -5.14 4.57 -6.17
C LYS A 23 -5.96 3.50 -5.46
N LEU A 24 -5.27 2.67 -4.67
CA LEU A 24 -5.85 1.68 -3.78
C LEU A 24 -5.24 1.85 -2.40
N GLU A 25 -6.08 1.84 -1.38
CA GLU A 25 -5.72 1.89 0.04
C GLU A 25 -6.43 0.75 0.78
N ILE A 26 -5.67 -0.11 1.44
CA ILE A 26 -6.18 -1.26 2.20
C ILE A 26 -5.74 -1.11 3.65
N SER A 27 -6.68 -1.15 4.60
CA SER A 27 -6.42 -1.18 6.03
C SER A 27 -7.23 -2.26 6.74
N ASN A 28 -6.60 -3.00 7.64
CA ASN A 28 -7.24 -4.04 8.47
C ASN A 28 -8.21 -4.96 7.65
N PHE A 29 -7.70 -5.58 6.59
CA PHE A 29 -8.44 -6.46 5.69
C PHE A 29 -7.70 -7.79 5.49
N ARG A 30 -8.29 -8.90 5.97
CA ARG A 30 -7.73 -10.25 5.86
C ARG A 30 -6.26 -10.35 6.31
N ALA A 31 -5.30 -10.39 5.38
CA ALA A 31 -3.86 -10.45 5.69
C ALA A 31 -3.22 -9.08 5.95
N PHE A 32 -3.87 -7.99 5.52
CA PHE A 32 -3.36 -6.64 5.67
C PHE A 32 -3.82 -6.04 7.00
N PHE A 33 -2.95 -6.00 8.01
CA PHE A 33 -3.33 -5.48 9.35
C PHE A 33 -3.05 -3.98 9.56
N ASP A 34 -2.11 -3.41 8.79
CA ASP A 34 -1.78 -1.98 8.73
C ASP A 34 -2.41 -1.32 7.48
N SER A 35 -2.04 -0.07 7.18
CA SER A 35 -2.39 0.62 5.94
C SER A 35 -1.39 0.32 4.83
N TYR A 36 -1.90 -0.07 3.66
CA TYR A 36 -1.16 -0.38 2.44
C TYR A 36 -1.69 0.43 1.28
N THR A 37 -0.81 1.07 0.52
CA THR A 37 -1.19 1.92 -0.62
C THR A 37 -0.51 1.46 -1.91
N VAL A 38 -1.26 1.38 -3.00
CA VAL A 38 -0.74 1.18 -4.36
C VAL A 38 -1.24 2.33 -5.23
N GLU A 39 -0.31 3.08 -5.80
CA GLU A 39 -0.61 4.17 -6.73
C GLU A 39 -0.45 3.71 -8.19
N LEU A 40 -1.49 3.91 -8.98
CA LEU A 40 -1.61 3.63 -10.42
C LEU A 40 -1.95 4.95 -11.13
N THR A 41 -1.08 5.94 -11.04
CA THR A 41 -1.36 7.34 -11.41
C THR A 41 -1.77 7.53 -12.88
N LYS A 42 -1.43 6.58 -13.77
CA LYS A 42 -1.83 6.59 -15.19
C LYS A 42 -3.02 5.66 -15.48
N GLY A 43 -3.60 5.01 -14.45
CA GLY A 43 -4.61 3.98 -14.61
C GLY A 43 -4.04 2.66 -15.12
N GLU A 44 -2.78 2.37 -14.75
CA GLU A 44 -2.02 1.20 -15.18
C GLU A 44 -2.71 -0.12 -14.80
N ASN A 45 -2.38 -1.16 -15.56
CA ASN A 45 -2.54 -2.54 -15.14
C ASN A 45 -1.51 -2.86 -14.04
N LEU A 46 -1.77 -3.89 -13.24
CA LEU A 46 -0.91 -4.26 -12.12
C LEU A 46 -0.44 -5.71 -12.24
N LEU A 47 0.87 -5.90 -12.22
CA LEU A 47 1.52 -7.21 -12.16
C LEU A 47 2.11 -7.39 -10.76
N ILE A 48 1.67 -8.42 -10.05
CA ILE A 48 1.99 -8.68 -8.65
C ILE A 48 2.75 -10.01 -8.55
N TYR A 49 4.00 -9.95 -8.13
CA TYR A 49 4.69 -11.13 -7.61
C TYR A 49 4.41 -11.27 -6.12
N GLY A 50 4.34 -12.49 -5.61
CA GLY A 50 4.44 -12.68 -4.17
C GLY A 50 4.43 -14.14 -3.74
N GLU A 51 4.98 -14.40 -2.57
CA GLU A 51 5.07 -15.77 -2.03
C GLU A 51 3.74 -16.26 -1.44
N ASN A 52 3.69 -17.55 -1.09
CA ASN A 52 2.56 -18.06 -0.31
C ASN A 52 2.54 -17.38 1.06
N GLY A 53 1.37 -16.87 1.46
CA GLY A 53 1.22 -16.09 2.69
C GLY A 53 1.47 -14.59 2.55
N SER A 54 1.96 -14.09 1.41
CA SER A 54 2.28 -12.66 1.25
C SER A 54 1.08 -11.72 1.06
N GLY A 55 -0.14 -12.27 1.06
CA GLY A 55 -1.37 -11.47 0.95
C GLY A 55 -1.92 -11.30 -0.48
N LYS A 56 -1.38 -11.96 -1.51
CA LYS A 56 -1.91 -11.91 -2.91
C LYS A 56 -3.41 -12.19 -2.99
N SER A 57 -3.87 -13.31 -2.42
CA SER A 57 -5.30 -13.64 -2.44
C SER A 57 -6.13 -12.71 -1.55
N SER A 58 -5.55 -12.07 -0.53
CA SER A 58 -6.20 -10.98 0.21
C SER A 58 -6.37 -9.75 -0.68
N PHE A 59 -5.40 -9.44 -1.54
CA PHE A 59 -5.50 -8.35 -2.52
C PHE A 59 -6.55 -8.65 -3.60
N TYR A 60 -6.59 -9.88 -4.12
CA TYR A 60 -7.67 -10.34 -5.00
C TYR A 60 -9.05 -10.17 -4.33
N LYS A 61 -9.17 -10.57 -3.05
CA LYS A 61 -10.42 -10.45 -2.30
C LYS A 61 -10.78 -9.00 -1.97
N SER A 62 -9.84 -8.08 -1.84
CA SER A 62 -10.16 -6.68 -1.52
C SER A 62 -10.97 -6.06 -2.66
N LEU A 63 -10.51 -6.20 -3.92
CA LEU A 63 -11.24 -5.70 -5.07
C LEU A 63 -12.50 -6.54 -5.38
N SER A 64 -12.44 -7.86 -5.23
CA SER A 64 -13.63 -8.71 -5.44
C SER A 64 -14.75 -8.37 -4.47
N ASN A 65 -14.45 -8.23 -3.18
CA ASN A 65 -15.44 -7.95 -2.15
C ASN A 65 -15.96 -6.52 -2.28
N PHE A 66 -15.09 -5.56 -2.60
CA PHE A 66 -15.45 -4.17 -2.89
C PHE A 66 -16.47 -4.08 -4.04
N LEU A 67 -16.28 -4.83 -5.13
CA LEU A 67 -17.26 -4.86 -6.22
C LEU A 67 -18.55 -5.58 -5.81
N SER A 68 -18.46 -6.70 -5.06
CA SER A 68 -19.64 -7.43 -4.60
C SER A 68 -20.50 -6.61 -3.64
N SER A 69 -19.91 -5.73 -2.82
CA SER A 69 -20.68 -4.87 -1.92
C SER A 69 -21.53 -3.83 -2.66
N SER A 70 -21.22 -3.51 -3.92
CA SER A 70 -22.06 -2.61 -4.74
C SER A 70 -23.45 -3.18 -5.05
N GLN A 71 -23.58 -4.51 -5.06
CA GLN A 71 -24.84 -5.22 -5.30
C GLN A 71 -25.52 -5.67 -4.00
N ASP A 72 -24.73 -5.88 -2.94
CA ASP A 72 -25.19 -6.31 -1.63
C ASP A 72 -24.43 -5.55 -0.55
N THR A 73 -25.02 -4.48 -0.01
CA THR A 73 -24.37 -3.66 1.03
C THR A 73 -24.17 -4.42 2.34
N ALA A 74 -24.83 -5.58 2.53
CA ALA A 74 -24.59 -6.48 3.66
C ALA A 74 -23.41 -7.44 3.42
N TYR A 75 -22.69 -7.32 2.30
CA TYR A 75 -21.56 -8.18 1.99
C TYR A 75 -20.47 -8.08 3.06
N PRO A 76 -20.00 -9.20 3.64
CA PRO A 76 -19.19 -9.17 4.84
C PRO A 76 -17.79 -8.59 4.57
N TYR A 77 -17.43 -7.60 5.39
CA TYR A 77 -16.04 -7.14 5.53
C TYR A 77 -15.28 -8.05 6.49
N ILE A 78 -14.16 -8.61 6.05
CA ILE A 78 -13.36 -9.55 6.84
C ILE A 78 -12.09 -8.85 7.31
N ARG A 79 -12.09 -8.47 8.58
CA ARG A 79 -10.94 -7.85 9.27
C ARG A 79 -9.75 -8.80 9.38
N HIS A 80 -8.60 -8.27 9.73
CA HIS A 80 -7.47 -9.09 10.14
C HIS A 80 -7.78 -9.79 11.47
N HIS A 81 -7.47 -11.08 11.57
CA HIS A 81 -7.86 -11.94 12.69
C HIS A 81 -7.43 -11.43 14.08
N ASN A 82 -6.26 -10.80 14.22
CA ASN A 82 -5.80 -10.19 15.50
C ASN A 82 -6.29 -8.76 15.73
N LYS A 83 -7.06 -8.15 14.80
CA LYS A 83 -7.55 -6.76 14.86
C LYS A 83 -9.06 -6.67 14.64
N ASN A 84 -9.80 -7.65 15.17
CA ASN A 84 -11.25 -7.74 14.96
C ASN A 84 -12.05 -6.59 15.58
N SER A 85 -11.49 -5.89 16.57
CA SER A 85 -12.09 -4.73 17.23
C SER A 85 -11.71 -3.39 16.63
N GLU A 86 -10.73 -3.36 15.72
CA GLU A 86 -10.31 -2.13 15.03
C GLU A 86 -11.14 -1.91 13.78
N GLU A 87 -11.26 -0.65 13.37
CA GLU A 87 -11.85 -0.27 12.10
C GLU A 87 -10.95 -0.74 10.94
N GLY A 88 -11.54 -0.92 9.77
CA GLY A 88 -10.84 -1.35 8.57
C GLY A 88 -11.56 -0.89 7.32
N ASN A 89 -10.80 -0.52 6.30
CA ASN A 89 -11.37 -0.01 5.06
C ASN A 89 -10.53 -0.43 3.84
N VAL A 90 -11.22 -0.76 2.76
CA VAL A 90 -10.67 -0.86 1.41
C VAL A 90 -11.21 0.32 0.60
N THR A 91 -10.33 1.24 0.24
CA THR A 91 -10.66 2.45 -0.52
C THR A 91 -10.00 2.42 -1.89
N PHE A 92 -10.78 2.71 -2.93
CA PHE A 92 -10.32 2.85 -4.30
C PHE A 92 -10.62 4.26 -4.81
N THR A 93 -9.65 4.86 -5.48
CA THR A 93 -9.83 6.11 -6.23
C THR A 93 -10.00 5.80 -7.70
N PHE A 94 -11.09 6.28 -8.30
CA PHE A 94 -11.39 6.13 -9.72
C PHE A 94 -11.27 7.46 -10.45
N ASN A 95 -10.65 7.46 -11.63
CA ASN A 95 -10.58 8.63 -12.49
C ASN A 95 -11.11 8.32 -13.90
N ASP A 96 -11.57 9.37 -14.60
CA ASP A 96 -11.97 9.26 -16.00
C ASP A 96 -10.71 9.08 -16.86
N TYR A 97 -10.72 8.11 -17.76
CA TYR A 97 -9.61 7.65 -18.59
C TYR A 97 -9.97 7.75 -20.07
N ASP A 98 -9.06 8.26 -20.89
CA ASP A 98 -9.19 8.24 -22.35
C ASP A 98 -8.35 7.09 -22.94
N PRO A 99 -9.00 6.02 -23.46
CA PRO A 99 -8.30 4.91 -24.09
C PRO A 99 -7.51 5.29 -25.36
N ALA A 100 -7.82 6.42 -26.01
CA ALA A 100 -7.12 6.84 -27.21
C ALA A 100 -5.76 7.49 -26.88
N THR A 101 -5.69 8.21 -25.77
CA THR A 101 -4.45 8.89 -25.32
C THR A 101 -3.74 8.17 -24.19
N ASN A 102 -4.31 7.07 -23.69
CA ASN A 102 -3.84 6.33 -22.52
C ASN A 102 -3.58 7.24 -21.30
N ALA A 103 -4.46 8.20 -21.05
CA ALA A 103 -4.25 9.21 -20.02
C ALA A 103 -5.48 9.39 -19.13
N ILE A 104 -5.21 9.73 -17.87
CA ILE A 104 -6.23 10.22 -16.95
C ILE A 104 -6.64 11.64 -17.38
N THR A 105 -7.95 11.86 -17.44
CA THR A 105 -8.56 13.11 -17.93
C THR A 105 -9.27 13.89 -16.83
N SER A 106 -9.67 13.23 -15.73
CA SER A 106 -10.25 13.92 -14.58
C SER A 106 -9.17 14.47 -13.65
N ALA A 107 -9.32 15.74 -13.27
CA ALA A 107 -8.42 16.42 -12.34
C ALA A 107 -8.55 15.89 -10.90
N PHE A 108 -9.73 15.39 -10.53
CA PHE A 108 -10.01 14.80 -9.23
C PHE A 108 -10.53 13.37 -9.41
N GLY A 109 -10.17 12.49 -8.49
CA GLY A 109 -10.63 11.10 -8.46
C GLY A 109 -11.84 10.92 -7.53
N GLU A 110 -12.76 10.05 -7.92
CA GLU A 110 -13.89 9.59 -7.11
C GLU A 110 -13.38 8.58 -6.08
N ILE A 111 -13.45 8.93 -4.80
CA ILE A 111 -13.00 8.09 -3.68
C ILE A 111 -14.17 7.26 -3.19
N ILE A 112 -14.05 5.93 -3.26
CA ILE A 112 -15.11 5.00 -2.88
C ILE A 112 -14.54 3.99 -1.91
N SER A 113 -15.29 3.70 -0.84
CA SER A 113 -14.83 2.90 0.28
C SER A 113 -15.76 1.71 0.56
N PHE A 114 -15.16 0.61 0.98
CA PHE A 114 -15.81 -0.58 1.51
C PHE A 114 -15.10 -0.95 2.81
N GLY A 115 -15.74 -0.68 3.94
CA GLY A 115 -15.14 -0.87 5.26
C GLY A 115 -16.17 -1.12 6.35
N THR A 116 -15.70 -1.04 7.58
CA THR A 116 -16.48 -1.26 8.79
C THR A 116 -17.45 -0.12 9.07
N ASP A 117 -17.09 1.11 8.71
CA ASP A 117 -17.82 2.33 9.08
C ASP A 117 -18.37 3.08 7.86
N ALA A 118 -17.88 2.75 6.67
CA ALA A 118 -18.34 3.33 5.42
C ALA A 118 -18.41 2.28 4.31
N VAL A 119 -19.60 2.13 3.73
CA VAL A 119 -19.83 1.42 2.48
C VAL A 119 -20.48 2.42 1.53
N THR A 120 -19.73 2.85 0.52
CA THR A 120 -20.21 3.82 -0.50
C THR A 120 -20.24 3.20 -1.89
N THR A 121 -20.12 1.88 -1.98
CA THR A 121 -20.05 1.17 -3.26
C THR A 121 -21.38 1.08 -3.99
N ASP A 122 -22.50 1.27 -3.29
CA ASP A 122 -23.86 1.17 -3.83
C ASP A 122 -24.39 2.47 -4.44
N THR A 123 -23.71 3.60 -4.22
CA THR A 123 -24.09 4.90 -4.80
C THR A 123 -23.73 4.97 -6.29
N GLU A 124 -22.72 4.22 -6.72
CA GLU A 124 -22.15 4.31 -8.07
C GLU A 124 -22.68 3.24 -9.02
N GLN A 125 -23.44 3.67 -10.03
CA GLN A 125 -24.04 2.75 -11.01
C GLN A 125 -22.99 1.98 -11.81
N PHE A 126 -21.82 2.58 -12.07
CA PHE A 126 -20.77 1.90 -12.83
C PHE A 126 -20.18 0.70 -12.07
N LEU A 127 -20.10 0.76 -10.73
CA LEU A 127 -19.64 -0.36 -9.91
C LEU A 127 -20.63 -1.53 -9.94
N LYS A 128 -21.94 -1.25 -9.89
CA LYS A 128 -22.98 -2.27 -10.06
C LYS A 128 -22.86 -2.99 -11.40
N THR A 129 -22.61 -2.25 -12.47
CA THR A 129 -22.38 -2.87 -13.79
C THR A 129 -21.05 -3.61 -13.89
N ALA A 130 -20.01 -3.13 -13.23
CA ALA A 130 -18.71 -3.79 -13.16
C ALA A 130 -18.78 -5.13 -12.41
N GLU A 131 -19.52 -5.20 -11.29
CA GLU A 131 -19.69 -6.45 -10.52
C GLU A 131 -20.30 -7.58 -11.35
N LEU A 132 -21.29 -7.28 -12.20
CA LEU A 132 -21.94 -8.26 -13.07
C LEU A 132 -21.05 -8.75 -14.22
N THR A 133 -19.96 -8.02 -14.50
CA THR A 133 -19.11 -8.22 -15.69
C THR A 133 -17.64 -8.41 -15.34
N LYS A 134 -17.31 -8.52 -14.05
CA LYS A 134 -15.93 -8.65 -13.58
C LYS A 134 -15.31 -9.96 -14.05
N GLY A 135 -14.09 -9.88 -14.55
CA GLY A 135 -13.29 -11.05 -14.87
C GLY A 135 -12.46 -11.46 -13.67
N PHE A 136 -13.00 -12.23 -12.73
CA PHE A 136 -12.23 -12.73 -11.58
C PHE A 136 -12.01 -14.23 -11.74
N LEU A 137 -10.75 -14.63 -11.91
CA LEU A 137 -10.33 -16.02 -12.10
C LEU A 137 -9.18 -16.35 -11.15
N ASP A 138 -9.37 -17.40 -10.36
CA ASP A 138 -8.32 -18.01 -9.55
C ASP A 138 -8.04 -19.45 -10.02
N TYR A 139 -6.93 -20.03 -9.55
CA TYR A 139 -6.56 -21.42 -9.87
C TYR A 139 -7.67 -22.44 -9.52
N ARG A 140 -8.44 -22.21 -8.45
CA ARG A 140 -9.53 -23.12 -8.05
C ARG A 140 -10.69 -23.10 -9.05
N GLY A 141 -11.06 -21.91 -9.51
CA GLY A 141 -12.03 -21.71 -10.58
C GLY A 141 -11.57 -22.36 -11.88
N LEU A 142 -10.27 -22.33 -12.16
CA LEU A 142 -9.70 -23.02 -13.33
C LEU A 142 -9.72 -24.55 -13.18
N LEU A 143 -9.35 -25.10 -12.02
CA LEU A 143 -9.40 -26.53 -11.75
C LEU A 143 -10.79 -27.11 -11.99
N ALA A 144 -11.84 -26.38 -11.61
CA ALA A 144 -13.22 -26.79 -11.86
C ALA A 144 -13.56 -26.93 -13.35
N VAL A 145 -12.76 -26.36 -14.26
CA VAL A 145 -12.99 -26.40 -15.71
C VAL A 145 -12.47 -27.66 -16.38
N TYR A 146 -11.36 -28.22 -15.89
CA TYR A 146 -10.68 -29.32 -16.58
C TYR A 146 -10.38 -30.53 -15.70
N ASN A 147 -10.49 -30.42 -14.37
CA ASN A 147 -10.24 -31.55 -13.47
C ASN A 147 -11.47 -32.47 -13.38
N HIS A 148 -11.65 -33.29 -14.41
CA HIS A 148 -12.69 -34.30 -14.47
C HIS A 148 -12.09 -35.69 -14.74
N SER A 149 -12.58 -36.70 -14.02
CA SER A 149 -12.18 -38.10 -14.20
C SER A 149 -12.82 -38.76 -15.42
N GLU A 150 -13.85 -38.14 -16.00
CA GLU A 150 -14.58 -38.65 -17.16
C GLU A 150 -13.92 -38.20 -18.47
N ALA A 151 -13.89 -39.08 -19.47
CA ALA A 151 -13.24 -38.78 -20.76
C ALA A 151 -13.95 -37.69 -21.61
N GLN A 152 -15.25 -37.48 -21.36
CA GLN A 152 -16.07 -36.41 -21.92
C GLN A 152 -16.94 -35.81 -20.82
N PRO A 153 -16.36 -34.94 -19.97
CA PRO A 153 -17.06 -34.43 -18.82
C PRO A 153 -18.25 -33.57 -19.23
N ASN A 154 -19.32 -33.68 -18.46
CA ASN A 154 -20.46 -32.78 -18.60
C ASN A 154 -20.13 -31.41 -18.00
N LEU A 155 -19.97 -30.41 -18.86
CA LEU A 155 -19.58 -29.05 -18.49
C LEU A 155 -20.77 -28.10 -18.30
N PHE A 156 -22.01 -28.61 -18.26
CA PHE A 156 -23.18 -27.74 -18.19
C PHE A 156 -23.19 -26.89 -16.91
N GLN A 157 -22.97 -27.52 -15.76
CA GLN A 157 -22.93 -26.82 -14.48
C GLN A 157 -21.85 -25.74 -14.48
N LEU A 158 -20.66 -26.09 -14.95
CA LEU A 158 -19.55 -25.16 -15.05
C LEU A 158 -19.85 -23.98 -15.98
N ILE A 159 -20.18 -24.25 -17.24
CA ILE A 159 -20.30 -23.18 -18.23
C ILE A 159 -21.57 -22.36 -17.97
N VAL A 160 -22.70 -23.00 -17.69
CA VAL A 160 -24.00 -22.33 -17.59
C VAL A 160 -24.26 -21.79 -16.19
N GLU A 161 -24.08 -22.60 -15.16
CA GLU A 161 -24.42 -22.21 -13.78
C GLU A 161 -23.30 -21.42 -13.07
N ILE A 162 -22.04 -21.60 -13.48
CA ILE A 162 -20.89 -20.90 -12.89
C ILE A 162 -20.40 -19.76 -13.80
N LEU A 163 -19.91 -20.05 -15.01
CA LEU A 163 -19.28 -19.04 -15.88
C LEU A 163 -20.27 -18.05 -16.49
N LEU A 164 -21.46 -18.52 -16.89
CA LEU A 164 -22.55 -17.69 -17.41
C LEU A 164 -23.54 -17.24 -16.33
N LYS A 165 -23.19 -17.39 -15.04
CA LYS A 165 -24.09 -17.07 -13.91
C LYS A 165 -24.66 -15.65 -14.00
N GLU A 166 -23.77 -14.67 -14.20
CA GLU A 166 -24.10 -13.24 -14.28
C GLU A 166 -24.12 -12.71 -15.73
N PHE A 167 -23.94 -13.59 -16.72
CA PHE A 167 -23.91 -13.20 -18.13
C PHE A 167 -25.31 -12.78 -18.62
N ILE A 168 -25.44 -11.57 -19.16
CA ILE A 168 -26.70 -11.06 -19.72
C ILE A 168 -26.53 -10.87 -21.23
N PRO A 169 -27.18 -11.68 -22.08
CA PRO A 169 -27.07 -11.56 -23.52
C PRO A 169 -27.74 -10.27 -24.04
N VAL A 170 -27.33 -9.83 -25.24
CA VAL A 170 -27.97 -8.70 -25.92
C VAL A 170 -29.48 -8.97 -26.08
N GLY A 171 -30.31 -8.04 -25.62
CA GLY A 171 -31.78 -8.19 -25.63
C GLY A 171 -32.34 -9.04 -24.49
N GLY A 172 -31.50 -9.59 -23.61
CA GLY A 172 -31.91 -10.29 -22.39
C GLY A 172 -32.09 -9.33 -21.21
N THR A 173 -32.99 -9.69 -20.29
CA THR A 173 -33.26 -8.93 -19.06
C THR A 173 -32.79 -9.64 -17.80
N HIS A 174 -32.39 -10.91 -17.90
CA HIS A 174 -32.01 -11.74 -16.75
C HIS A 174 -30.64 -12.40 -17.01
N PRO A 175 -29.80 -12.56 -15.97
CA PRO A 175 -28.59 -13.35 -16.08
C PRO A 175 -28.87 -14.82 -16.42
N MET A 176 -28.10 -15.39 -17.34
CA MET A 176 -28.36 -16.71 -17.94
C MET A 176 -28.41 -17.82 -16.90
N GLY A 177 -27.37 -17.97 -16.08
CA GLY A 177 -27.31 -19.04 -15.08
C GLY A 177 -28.42 -18.91 -14.01
N LYS A 178 -28.68 -17.69 -13.52
CA LYS A 178 -29.80 -17.44 -12.58
C LYS A 178 -31.16 -17.77 -13.20
N ARG A 179 -31.37 -17.40 -14.46
CA ARG A 179 -32.61 -17.68 -15.18
C ARG A 179 -32.82 -19.18 -15.37
N PHE A 180 -31.77 -19.93 -15.69
CA PHE A 180 -31.84 -21.39 -15.78
C PHE A 180 -32.25 -22.03 -14.45
N VAL A 181 -31.58 -21.65 -13.36
CA VAL A 181 -31.87 -22.18 -12.01
C VAL A 181 -33.32 -21.90 -11.61
N ALA A 182 -33.83 -20.69 -11.89
CA ALA A 182 -35.23 -20.33 -11.63
C ALA A 182 -36.20 -21.19 -12.44
N LEU A 183 -36.01 -21.29 -13.75
CA LEU A 183 -36.89 -22.11 -14.62
C LEU A 183 -36.86 -23.59 -14.23
N ARG A 184 -35.68 -24.13 -13.92
CA ARG A 184 -35.50 -25.51 -13.46
C ARG A 184 -36.23 -25.74 -12.14
N LYS A 185 -36.18 -24.77 -11.21
CA LYS A 185 -36.91 -24.81 -9.94
C LYS A 185 -38.42 -24.84 -10.18
N ASP A 186 -38.95 -23.93 -11.00
CA ASP A 186 -40.39 -23.83 -11.29
C ASP A 186 -40.94 -25.12 -11.90
N ILE A 187 -40.20 -25.76 -12.82
CA ILE A 187 -40.58 -27.02 -13.45
C ILE A 187 -40.54 -28.17 -12.43
N LYS A 188 -39.50 -28.23 -11.58
CA LYS A 188 -39.31 -29.29 -10.59
C LYS A 188 -40.35 -29.24 -9.46
N THR A 189 -40.72 -28.05 -9.00
CA THR A 189 -41.68 -27.86 -7.90
C THR A 189 -43.14 -27.89 -8.35
N ALA A 190 -43.41 -27.84 -9.66
CA ALA A 190 -44.76 -27.94 -10.18
C ALA A 190 -45.44 -29.27 -9.74
N ARG A 191 -46.64 -29.13 -9.18
CA ARG A 191 -47.45 -30.26 -8.71
C ARG A 191 -47.80 -31.22 -9.84
N ASN A 192 -48.18 -30.69 -11.00
CA ASN A 192 -48.49 -31.42 -12.22
C ASN A 192 -48.32 -30.52 -13.46
N THR A 193 -48.43 -31.09 -14.66
CA THR A 193 -48.24 -30.38 -15.94
C THR A 193 -49.35 -29.38 -16.30
N ARG A 194 -50.44 -29.32 -15.51
CA ARG A 194 -51.56 -28.41 -15.73
C ARG A 194 -51.43 -27.11 -14.91
N THR A 195 -50.50 -27.02 -13.96
CA THR A 195 -50.31 -25.80 -13.18
C THR A 195 -49.84 -24.65 -14.06
N TRP A 196 -50.27 -23.43 -13.73
CA TRP A 196 -49.81 -22.22 -14.42
C TRP A 196 -48.27 -22.11 -14.41
N GLN A 197 -47.64 -22.45 -13.28
CA GLN A 197 -46.18 -22.48 -13.13
C GLN A 197 -45.51 -23.35 -14.21
N TYR A 198 -45.95 -24.59 -14.39
CA TYR A 198 -45.39 -25.49 -15.40
C TYR A 198 -45.68 -24.99 -16.83
N ARG A 199 -46.93 -24.60 -17.11
CA ARG A 199 -47.36 -24.11 -18.43
C ARG A 199 -46.61 -22.86 -18.87
N ASN A 200 -46.19 -22.02 -17.93
CA ASN A 200 -45.41 -20.81 -18.21
C ASN A 200 -43.90 -21.11 -18.32
N ALA A 201 -43.37 -22.00 -17.48
CA ALA A 201 -41.94 -22.31 -17.44
C ALA A 201 -41.45 -23.10 -18.67
N ILE A 202 -42.28 -23.97 -19.27
CA ILE A 202 -41.86 -24.78 -20.44
C ILE A 202 -41.58 -23.94 -21.69
N PRO A 203 -42.49 -23.07 -22.18
CA PRO A 203 -42.17 -22.17 -23.31
C PRO A 203 -41.01 -21.22 -23.01
N ALA A 204 -40.89 -20.78 -21.75
CA ALA A 204 -39.77 -19.97 -21.30
C ALA A 204 -38.44 -20.74 -21.34
N MET A 205 -38.42 -22.05 -21.05
CA MET A 205 -37.24 -22.90 -21.17
C MET A 205 -36.81 -23.08 -22.64
N VAL A 206 -37.75 -23.25 -23.57
CA VAL A 206 -37.45 -23.33 -25.02
C VAL A 206 -36.82 -22.02 -25.52
N SER A 207 -37.38 -20.89 -25.09
CA SER A 207 -36.85 -19.56 -25.42
C SER A 207 -35.45 -19.36 -24.81
N TYR A 208 -35.26 -19.80 -23.56
CA TYR A 208 -33.97 -19.78 -22.88
C TYR A 208 -32.93 -20.65 -23.59
N GLU A 209 -33.27 -21.87 -24.01
CA GLU A 209 -32.35 -22.77 -24.72
C GLU A 209 -31.89 -22.16 -26.05
N THR A 210 -32.83 -21.56 -26.81
CA THR A 210 -32.51 -20.90 -28.09
C THR A 210 -31.50 -19.77 -27.89
N LEU A 211 -31.70 -18.97 -26.83
CA LEU A 211 -30.78 -17.91 -26.44
C LEU A 211 -29.43 -18.47 -25.97
N LEU A 212 -29.43 -19.52 -25.15
CA LEU A 212 -28.23 -20.20 -24.66
C LEU A 212 -27.39 -20.74 -25.82
N ARG A 213 -27.99 -21.42 -26.79
CA ARG A 213 -27.28 -21.90 -27.99
C ARG A 213 -26.66 -20.76 -28.79
N THR A 214 -27.34 -19.62 -28.87
CA THR A 214 -26.81 -18.42 -29.56
C THR A 214 -25.60 -17.84 -28.83
N VAL A 215 -25.68 -17.73 -27.50
CA VAL A 215 -24.57 -17.29 -26.65
C VAL A 215 -23.39 -18.25 -26.79
N LEU A 216 -23.60 -19.55 -26.63
CA LEU A 216 -22.57 -20.58 -26.76
C LEU A 216 -21.92 -20.53 -28.14
N LYS A 217 -22.68 -20.42 -29.24
CA LYS A 217 -22.11 -20.25 -30.59
C LYS A 217 -21.14 -19.05 -30.66
N GLY A 218 -21.52 -17.91 -30.09
CA GLY A 218 -20.67 -16.72 -30.04
C GLY A 218 -19.41 -16.91 -29.18
N VAL A 219 -19.54 -17.57 -28.02
CA VAL A 219 -18.42 -17.89 -27.14
C VAL A 219 -17.44 -18.84 -27.82
N PHE A 220 -17.91 -19.94 -28.41
CA PHE A 220 -17.05 -20.92 -29.08
C PHE A 220 -16.42 -20.36 -30.35
N LEU A 221 -17.08 -19.44 -31.05
CA LEU A 221 -16.46 -18.69 -32.15
C LEU A 221 -15.27 -17.86 -31.65
N GLN A 222 -15.46 -17.12 -30.55
CA GLN A 222 -14.41 -16.31 -29.94
C GLN A 222 -13.26 -17.17 -29.38
N LEU A 223 -13.58 -18.29 -28.74
CA LEU A 223 -12.60 -19.26 -28.26
C LEU A 223 -11.71 -19.78 -29.39
N ASN A 224 -12.32 -20.23 -30.50
CA ASN A 224 -11.55 -20.68 -31.65
C ASN A 224 -10.72 -19.56 -32.27
N ALA A 225 -11.20 -18.32 -32.27
CA ALA A 225 -10.42 -17.18 -32.71
C ALA A 225 -9.16 -16.99 -31.84
N PHE A 226 -9.26 -17.13 -30.53
CA PHE A 226 -8.10 -17.09 -29.63
C PHE A 226 -7.13 -18.24 -29.91
N LEU A 227 -7.64 -19.48 -30.00
CA LEU A 227 -6.83 -20.67 -30.26
C LEU A 227 -6.10 -20.57 -31.61
N ILE A 228 -6.75 -20.09 -32.67
CA ILE A 228 -6.15 -20.01 -34.00
C ILE A 228 -5.13 -18.86 -34.10
N LYS A 229 -5.45 -17.71 -33.49
CA LYS A 229 -4.63 -16.50 -33.63
C LYS A 229 -3.38 -16.52 -32.75
N TYR A 230 -3.48 -17.07 -31.55
CA TYR A 230 -2.42 -16.98 -30.54
C TYR A 230 -1.72 -18.31 -30.27
N PHE A 231 -2.37 -19.44 -30.53
CA PHE A 231 -1.81 -20.76 -30.23
C PHE A 231 -1.50 -21.55 -31.50
N ASN A 232 -0.35 -22.22 -31.51
CA ASN A 232 0.03 -23.16 -32.57
C ASN A 232 -0.41 -24.60 -32.23
N LEU A 233 -1.63 -24.76 -31.69
CA LEU A 233 -2.12 -26.04 -31.18
C LEU A 233 -2.87 -26.89 -32.22
N ASN A 234 -3.20 -26.32 -33.40
CA ASN A 234 -4.06 -26.97 -34.42
C ASN A 234 -5.36 -27.56 -33.81
N LEU A 235 -5.88 -26.88 -32.80
CA LEU A 235 -7.01 -27.28 -31.98
C LEU A 235 -8.25 -26.49 -32.41
N ARG A 236 -9.37 -27.18 -32.61
CA ARG A 236 -10.68 -26.56 -32.78
C ARG A 236 -11.68 -27.20 -31.84
N VAL A 237 -12.54 -26.37 -31.26
CA VAL A 237 -13.46 -26.80 -30.20
C VAL A 237 -14.88 -26.35 -30.54
N TRP A 238 -15.82 -27.30 -30.48
CA TRP A 238 -17.25 -27.07 -30.57
C TRP A 238 -17.93 -27.54 -29.29
N PHE A 239 -19.22 -27.27 -29.19
CA PHE A 239 -20.05 -27.76 -28.09
C PHE A 239 -21.21 -28.59 -28.63
N SER A 240 -21.58 -29.60 -27.87
CA SER A 240 -22.83 -30.34 -28.03
C SER A 240 -23.68 -30.12 -26.78
N LEU A 241 -24.90 -29.62 -26.97
CA LEU A 241 -25.86 -29.39 -25.90
C LEU A 241 -27.09 -30.26 -26.15
N THR A 242 -27.37 -31.17 -25.23
CA THR A 242 -28.60 -31.97 -25.23
C THR A 242 -29.81 -31.03 -25.05
N PRO A 243 -30.91 -31.20 -25.82
CA PRO A 243 -32.09 -30.34 -25.70
C PRO A 243 -32.61 -30.27 -24.26
N LEU A 244 -32.94 -29.07 -23.78
CA LEU A 244 -33.43 -28.82 -22.41
C LEU A 244 -34.92 -29.15 -22.28
N VAL A 245 -35.29 -30.33 -22.78
CA VAL A 245 -36.65 -30.84 -22.80
C VAL A 245 -36.78 -31.91 -21.72
N ALA A 246 -37.82 -31.81 -20.89
CA ALA A 246 -38.00 -32.74 -19.80
C ALA A 246 -38.15 -34.19 -20.31
N THR A 247 -37.38 -35.12 -19.74
CA THR A 247 -37.39 -36.54 -20.11
C THR A 247 -38.03 -37.38 -19.01
N GLY A 248 -39.01 -38.24 -19.34
CA GLY A 248 -39.71 -39.10 -18.39
C GLY A 248 -40.80 -38.36 -17.58
N TRP A 249 -40.80 -38.48 -16.24
CA TRP A 249 -41.59 -37.60 -15.38
C TRP A 249 -41.06 -36.16 -15.54
N TRP A 250 -41.92 -35.21 -15.92
CA TRP A 250 -41.63 -33.83 -16.36
C TRP A 250 -40.71 -32.96 -15.48
N ARG A 251 -40.25 -33.48 -14.33
CA ARG A 251 -39.42 -32.80 -13.34
C ARG A 251 -37.91 -32.91 -13.61
N ASN A 252 -37.48 -33.77 -14.52
CA ASN A 252 -36.06 -33.91 -14.86
C ASN A 252 -35.74 -33.25 -16.21
N ILE A 253 -34.87 -32.24 -16.19
CA ILE A 253 -34.38 -31.56 -17.39
C ILE A 253 -32.93 -32.02 -17.60
N PRO A 254 -32.61 -32.66 -18.74
CA PRO A 254 -31.25 -33.05 -19.04
C PRO A 254 -30.38 -31.80 -19.15
N THR A 255 -29.19 -31.88 -18.57
CA THR A 255 -28.24 -30.76 -18.47
C THR A 255 -26.90 -31.21 -18.97
N GLU A 256 -26.84 -31.71 -20.19
CA GLU A 256 -25.63 -32.30 -20.77
C GLU A 256 -25.04 -31.35 -21.81
N LEU A 257 -23.86 -30.81 -21.49
CA LEU A 257 -23.07 -29.95 -22.37
C LEU A 257 -21.65 -30.53 -22.47
N LYS A 258 -21.28 -31.01 -23.65
CA LYS A 258 -19.99 -31.65 -23.92
C LYS A 258 -19.17 -30.84 -24.91
N LEU A 259 -17.85 -30.94 -24.82
CA LEU A 259 -16.94 -30.37 -25.81
C LEU A 259 -16.67 -31.39 -26.91
N GLU A 260 -16.68 -30.92 -28.15
CA GLU A 260 -16.24 -31.69 -29.31
C GLU A 260 -14.93 -31.09 -29.81
N ILE A 261 -13.84 -31.86 -29.75
CA ILE A 261 -12.50 -31.35 -30.05
C ILE A 261 -11.98 -31.99 -31.33
N LYS A 262 -11.53 -31.17 -32.28
CA LYS A 262 -10.68 -31.62 -33.38
C LYS A 262 -9.25 -31.17 -33.18
N LEU A 263 -8.33 -32.13 -33.22
CA LEU A 263 -6.89 -31.90 -33.21
C LEU A 263 -6.32 -32.36 -34.55
N ASN A 264 -5.56 -31.50 -35.22
CA ASN A 264 -4.99 -31.81 -36.55
C ASN A 264 -6.04 -32.31 -37.55
N GLY A 265 -7.25 -31.75 -37.49
CA GLY A 265 -8.37 -32.12 -38.36
C GLY A 265 -9.14 -33.39 -37.96
N LYS A 266 -8.65 -34.18 -37.00
CA LYS A 266 -9.33 -35.40 -36.52
C LYS A 266 -10.14 -35.14 -35.26
N LEU A 267 -11.36 -35.67 -35.20
CA LEU A 267 -12.20 -35.61 -34.01
C LEU A 267 -11.64 -36.56 -32.94
N ILE A 268 -11.51 -36.07 -31.70
CA ILE A 268 -11.05 -36.84 -30.56
C ILE A 268 -12.25 -37.20 -29.68
N ALA A 269 -12.41 -38.49 -29.39
CA ALA A 269 -13.45 -38.99 -28.49
C ALA A 269 -13.07 -38.85 -27.00
N HIS A 270 -11.80 -39.07 -26.64
CA HIS A 270 -11.29 -39.02 -25.26
C HIS A 270 -10.32 -37.86 -25.09
N GLN A 271 -10.76 -36.76 -24.47
CA GLN A 271 -9.98 -35.51 -24.46
C GLN A 271 -8.70 -35.64 -23.62
N SER A 272 -8.78 -36.36 -22.50
CA SER A 272 -7.68 -36.68 -21.58
C SER A 272 -6.55 -37.48 -22.20
N ASP A 273 -6.84 -38.28 -23.23
CA ASP A 273 -5.87 -39.22 -23.82
C ASP A 273 -4.94 -38.51 -24.82
N TYR A 274 -5.36 -37.36 -25.35
CA TYR A 274 -4.67 -36.64 -26.43
C TYR A 274 -4.29 -35.19 -26.07
N LEU A 275 -4.95 -34.59 -25.07
CA LEU A 275 -4.60 -33.29 -24.53
C LEU A 275 -3.93 -33.47 -23.17
N ASN A 276 -2.68 -33.03 -23.07
CA ASN A 276 -2.02 -32.94 -21.76
C ASN A 276 -2.67 -31.85 -20.89
N GLU A 277 -2.38 -31.88 -19.60
CA GLU A 277 -2.93 -30.94 -18.62
C GLU A 277 -2.67 -29.46 -19.02
N ALA A 278 -1.48 -29.15 -19.52
CA ALA A 278 -1.15 -27.80 -19.98
C ALA A 278 -2.08 -27.30 -21.11
N ARG A 279 -2.43 -28.16 -22.08
CA ARG A 279 -3.38 -27.81 -23.16
C ARG A 279 -4.81 -27.67 -22.64
N LEU A 280 -5.23 -28.51 -21.70
CA LEU A 280 -6.54 -28.43 -21.08
C LEU A 280 -6.68 -27.14 -20.26
N SER A 281 -5.66 -26.77 -19.49
CA SER A 281 -5.61 -25.51 -18.75
C SER A 281 -5.62 -24.30 -19.69
N ALA A 282 -4.85 -24.32 -20.78
CA ALA A 282 -4.89 -23.26 -21.79
C ALA A 282 -6.27 -23.11 -22.44
N LEU A 283 -6.92 -24.22 -22.77
CA LEU A 283 -8.29 -24.26 -23.30
C LEU A 283 -9.29 -23.66 -22.30
N ALA A 284 -9.17 -24.04 -21.03
CA ALA A 284 -10.00 -23.55 -19.94
C ALA A 284 -9.90 -22.03 -19.78
N ILE A 285 -8.68 -21.49 -19.76
CA ILE A 285 -8.43 -20.04 -19.69
C ILE A 285 -9.01 -19.33 -20.91
N CYS A 286 -8.79 -19.88 -22.11
CA CYS A 286 -9.32 -19.28 -23.33
C CYS A 286 -10.85 -19.26 -23.35
N LEU A 287 -11.50 -20.33 -22.87
CA LEU A 287 -12.96 -20.41 -22.77
C LEU A 287 -13.49 -19.35 -21.80
N TYR A 288 -12.85 -19.22 -20.63
CA TYR A 288 -13.18 -18.18 -19.67
C TYR A 288 -13.06 -16.77 -20.27
N LEU A 289 -11.90 -16.46 -20.88
CA LEU A 289 -11.67 -15.17 -21.52
C LEU A 289 -12.65 -14.92 -22.66
N ALA A 290 -13.02 -15.95 -23.43
CA ALA A 290 -14.00 -15.84 -24.51
C ALA A 290 -15.39 -15.48 -23.97
N ILE A 291 -15.83 -16.10 -22.88
CA ILE A 291 -17.09 -15.75 -22.21
C ILE A 291 -17.06 -14.30 -21.73
N LEU A 292 -15.98 -13.91 -21.05
CA LEU A 292 -15.83 -12.56 -20.53
C LEU A 292 -15.85 -11.50 -21.64
N LYS A 293 -15.10 -11.71 -22.72
CA LYS A 293 -15.04 -10.79 -23.86
C LYS A 293 -16.38 -10.65 -24.59
N ARG A 294 -17.22 -11.68 -24.53
CA ARG A 294 -18.54 -11.70 -25.17
C ARG A 294 -19.65 -11.12 -24.29
N ASN A 295 -19.39 -10.76 -23.04
CA ASN A 295 -20.39 -10.18 -22.14
C ASN A 295 -20.71 -8.73 -22.57
N PRO A 296 -21.88 -8.46 -23.19
CA PRO A 296 -22.16 -7.19 -23.83
C PRO A 296 -22.82 -6.24 -22.84
N GLN A 297 -22.04 -5.32 -22.26
CA GLN A 297 -22.60 -4.27 -21.40
C GLN A 297 -21.91 -2.92 -21.68
N PRO A 298 -22.66 -1.79 -21.67
CA PRO A 298 -22.08 -0.46 -21.60
C PRO A 298 -21.50 -0.26 -20.20
N ILE A 299 -20.25 -0.68 -20.03
CA ILE A 299 -19.54 -0.65 -18.76
C ILE A 299 -18.52 0.48 -18.80
N ASP A 300 -18.56 1.36 -17.81
CA ASP A 300 -17.59 2.44 -17.67
C ASP A 300 -16.28 1.93 -17.06
N TYR A 301 -16.35 0.92 -16.17
CA TYR A 301 -15.17 0.27 -15.57
C TYR A 301 -15.11 -1.24 -15.85
N LYS A 302 -14.12 -1.66 -16.65
CA LYS A 302 -13.89 -3.09 -16.95
C LYS A 302 -12.65 -3.59 -16.23
N VAL A 303 -12.79 -4.70 -15.51
CA VAL A 303 -11.70 -5.27 -14.72
C VAL A 303 -11.50 -6.76 -15.01
N LEU A 304 -10.24 -7.18 -15.07
CA LEU A 304 -9.82 -8.56 -15.14
C LEU A 304 -8.76 -8.81 -14.07
N PHE A 305 -9.00 -9.72 -13.14
CA PHE A 305 -8.07 -10.16 -12.12
C PHE A 305 -7.80 -11.66 -12.29
N LEU A 306 -6.53 -11.99 -12.58
CA LEU A 306 -6.02 -13.34 -12.67
C LEU A 306 -5.12 -13.64 -11.46
N ASP A 307 -5.62 -14.44 -10.50
CA ASP A 307 -4.85 -14.87 -9.33
C ASP A 307 -4.30 -16.28 -9.53
N ASP A 308 -3.00 -16.39 -9.72
CA ASP A 308 -2.29 -17.68 -9.78
C ASP A 308 -2.82 -18.60 -10.91
N VAL A 309 -3.40 -18.02 -11.96
CA VAL A 309 -4.09 -18.76 -13.04
C VAL A 309 -3.14 -19.57 -13.94
N PHE A 310 -1.86 -19.17 -13.99
CA PHE A 310 -0.87 -19.76 -14.91
C PHE A 310 -0.11 -20.96 -14.33
N ILE A 311 -0.45 -21.37 -13.11
CA ILE A 311 0.15 -22.54 -12.46
C ILE A 311 -0.20 -23.78 -13.28
N GLY A 312 0.79 -24.64 -13.54
CA GLY A 312 0.60 -25.87 -14.32
C GLY A 312 0.63 -25.68 -15.85
N LEU A 313 0.83 -24.46 -16.35
CA LEU A 313 1.11 -24.21 -17.77
C LEU A 313 2.60 -24.23 -18.07
N ASP A 314 2.97 -24.71 -19.24
CA ASP A 314 4.32 -24.55 -19.82
C ASP A 314 4.51 -23.15 -20.45
N LEU A 315 5.76 -22.78 -20.74
CA LEU A 315 6.09 -21.48 -21.35
C LEU A 315 5.34 -21.27 -22.69
N THR A 316 5.25 -22.32 -23.50
CA THR A 316 4.63 -22.34 -24.82
C THR A 316 3.15 -21.94 -24.75
N ASN A 317 2.44 -22.25 -23.68
CA ASN A 317 1.04 -21.84 -23.49
C ASN A 317 0.90 -20.53 -22.69
N ARG A 318 1.86 -20.15 -21.84
CA ARG A 318 1.83 -18.89 -21.07
C ARG A 318 1.92 -17.65 -21.96
N LEU A 319 2.86 -17.62 -22.90
CA LEU A 319 3.07 -16.46 -23.78
C LEU A 319 1.83 -16.10 -24.63
N PRO A 320 1.16 -17.06 -25.31
CA PRO A 320 -0.09 -16.81 -26.02
C PRO A 320 -1.17 -16.16 -25.16
N ILE A 321 -1.31 -16.58 -23.89
CA ILE A 321 -2.32 -16.01 -22.98
C ILE A 321 -1.97 -14.57 -22.62
N LEU A 322 -0.70 -14.26 -22.36
CA LEU A 322 -0.24 -12.89 -22.15
C LEU A 322 -0.51 -12.01 -23.39
N ASP A 323 -0.33 -12.56 -24.60
CA ASP A 323 -0.67 -11.87 -25.85
C ASP A 323 -2.19 -11.66 -26.00
N ILE A 324 -3.03 -12.60 -25.60
CA ILE A 324 -4.49 -12.42 -25.54
C ILE A 324 -4.85 -11.29 -24.59
N ILE A 325 -4.31 -11.28 -23.37
CA ILE A 325 -4.58 -10.24 -22.37
C ILE A 325 -4.20 -8.87 -22.91
N LYS A 326 -3.00 -8.74 -23.48
CA LYS A 326 -2.51 -7.49 -24.06
C LYS A 326 -3.38 -6.98 -25.21
N ASN A 327 -3.71 -7.86 -26.16
CA ASN A 327 -4.34 -7.45 -27.42
C ASN A 327 -5.87 -7.40 -27.35
N GLU A 328 -6.48 -8.36 -26.66
CA GLU A 328 -7.94 -8.54 -26.64
C GLU A 328 -8.58 -7.90 -25.42
N PHE A 329 -7.82 -7.58 -24.36
CA PHE A 329 -8.32 -6.95 -23.13
C PHE A 329 -7.73 -5.56 -22.89
N ALA A 330 -7.30 -4.87 -23.95
CA ALA A 330 -6.80 -3.49 -23.89
C ALA A 330 -7.79 -2.51 -23.21
N ASP A 331 -9.10 -2.74 -23.39
CA ASP A 331 -10.16 -1.94 -22.78
C ASP A 331 -10.43 -2.26 -21.30
N TYR A 332 -9.73 -3.25 -20.72
CA TYR A 332 -9.83 -3.64 -19.31
C TYR A 332 -8.65 -3.09 -18.52
N GLN A 333 -8.88 -2.85 -17.22
CA GLN A 333 -7.80 -2.78 -16.23
C GLN A 333 -7.50 -4.18 -15.73
N VAL A 334 -6.28 -4.62 -15.97
CA VAL A 334 -5.85 -5.99 -15.72
C VAL A 334 -4.95 -6.06 -14.50
N PHE A 335 -5.26 -7.00 -13.62
CA PHE A 335 -4.48 -7.37 -12.45
C PHE A 335 -4.04 -8.82 -12.62
N ILE A 336 -2.74 -9.08 -12.53
CA ILE A 336 -2.19 -10.43 -12.58
C ILE A 336 -1.38 -10.63 -11.30
N SER A 337 -1.75 -11.59 -10.47
CA SER A 337 -0.91 -12.04 -9.36
C SER A 337 -0.37 -13.43 -9.61
N THR A 338 0.90 -13.64 -9.25
CA THR A 338 1.53 -14.95 -9.38
C THR A 338 2.59 -15.19 -8.31
N TYR A 339 2.70 -16.44 -7.84
CA TYR A 339 3.87 -16.89 -7.08
C TYR A 339 5.04 -17.37 -7.96
N ASP A 340 4.83 -17.55 -9.26
CA ASP A 340 5.85 -18.06 -10.18
C ASP A 340 6.79 -16.90 -10.60
N ARG A 341 8.00 -16.85 -10.02
CA ARG A 341 8.97 -15.79 -10.30
C ARG A 341 9.35 -15.74 -11.77
N HIS A 342 9.50 -16.90 -12.42
CA HIS A 342 9.89 -16.95 -13.83
C HIS A 342 8.81 -16.34 -14.72
N LEU A 343 7.54 -16.66 -14.46
CA LEU A 343 6.42 -16.04 -15.17
C LEU A 343 6.37 -14.53 -14.92
N TYR A 344 6.54 -14.09 -13.67
CA TYR A 344 6.54 -12.67 -13.32
C TYR A 344 7.61 -11.90 -14.09
N GLU A 345 8.86 -12.36 -14.08
CA GLU A 345 9.97 -11.70 -14.79
C GLU A 345 9.75 -11.69 -16.30
N LEU A 346 9.23 -12.79 -16.86
CA LEU A 346 8.89 -12.89 -18.27
C LEU A 346 7.80 -11.88 -18.65
N ALA A 347 6.71 -11.84 -17.89
CA ALA A 347 5.57 -10.95 -18.13
C ALA A 347 5.99 -9.49 -17.96
N LYS A 348 6.75 -9.17 -16.90
CA LYS A 348 7.30 -7.84 -16.64
C LYS A 348 8.11 -7.33 -17.84
N ARG A 349 9.13 -8.08 -18.26
CA ARG A 349 9.98 -7.70 -19.41
C ARG A 349 9.17 -7.53 -20.70
N LYS A 350 8.24 -8.45 -20.96
CA LYS A 350 7.38 -8.41 -22.15
C LYS A 350 6.50 -7.16 -22.14
N PHE A 351 5.85 -6.84 -21.02
CA PHE A 351 4.98 -5.68 -20.90
C PHE A 351 5.73 -4.35 -20.90
N GLU A 352 6.90 -4.28 -20.28
CA GLU A 352 7.80 -3.11 -20.33
C GLU A 352 8.24 -2.82 -21.78
N THR A 353 8.54 -3.86 -22.56
CA THR A 353 9.00 -3.73 -23.95
C THR A 353 7.86 -3.40 -24.91
N GLU A 354 6.72 -4.11 -24.79
CA GLU A 354 5.66 -4.08 -25.79
C GLU A 354 4.54 -3.08 -25.46
N THR A 355 4.38 -2.70 -24.18
CA THR A 355 3.35 -1.78 -23.70
C THR A 355 3.91 -0.86 -22.60
N PRO A 356 4.89 0.01 -22.93
CA PRO A 356 5.50 0.89 -21.95
C PRO A 356 4.45 1.77 -21.26
N ASP A 357 4.68 2.08 -19.98
CA ASP A 357 3.81 2.91 -19.13
C ASP A 357 2.39 2.38 -18.89
N ARG A 358 2.06 1.17 -19.36
CA ARG A 358 0.73 0.58 -19.18
C ARG A 358 0.64 -0.36 -17.98
N TRP A 359 1.78 -0.83 -17.48
CA TRP A 359 1.86 -1.80 -16.39
C TRP A 359 2.75 -1.26 -15.27
N LYS A 360 2.26 -1.40 -14.04
CA LYS A 360 3.07 -1.27 -12.84
C LYS A 360 3.36 -2.66 -12.28
N SER A 361 4.61 -2.91 -11.90
CA SER A 361 5.02 -4.18 -11.29
C SER A 361 5.31 -3.98 -9.82
N VAL A 362 4.78 -4.87 -8.98
CA VAL A 362 4.95 -4.84 -7.53
C VAL A 362 5.26 -6.23 -7.01
N GLU A 363 5.96 -6.31 -5.89
CA GLU A 363 6.33 -7.54 -5.21
C GLU A 363 5.76 -7.52 -3.78
N LEU A 364 5.18 -8.65 -3.36
CA LEU A 364 4.64 -8.87 -2.02
C LEU A 364 5.45 -9.93 -1.30
N PHE A 365 6.14 -9.53 -0.23
CA PHE A 365 6.93 -10.39 0.63
C PHE A 365 6.21 -10.71 1.95
N VAL A 366 6.72 -11.71 2.67
CA VAL A 366 6.26 -12.09 4.01
C VAL A 366 7.28 -11.63 5.05
N GLY A 367 6.96 -10.53 5.72
CA GLY A 367 7.61 -10.09 6.94
C GLY A 367 7.06 -10.79 8.18
N LYS A 368 7.73 -10.58 9.32
CA LYS A 368 7.26 -11.00 10.65
C LYS A 368 6.99 -9.76 11.49
N ASP A 369 5.88 -9.76 12.22
CA ASP A 369 5.55 -8.73 13.20
C ASP A 369 4.91 -9.38 14.43
N SER A 370 4.55 -8.58 15.43
CA SER A 370 3.83 -9.06 16.62
C SER A 370 2.66 -8.15 16.98
N ILE A 371 1.46 -8.70 17.08
CA ILE A 371 0.25 -8.01 17.55
C ILE A 371 -0.14 -8.63 18.88
N ASN A 372 -0.27 -7.84 19.95
CA ASN A 372 -0.57 -8.33 21.30
C ASN A 372 0.38 -9.45 21.79
N ASN A 373 1.68 -9.33 21.45
CA ASN A 373 2.72 -10.34 21.69
C ASN A 373 2.56 -11.68 20.96
N GLU A 374 1.61 -11.79 20.02
CA GLU A 374 1.48 -12.95 19.16
C GLU A 374 2.19 -12.70 17.82
N PRO A 375 3.00 -13.65 17.32
CA PRO A 375 3.67 -13.50 16.04
C PRO A 375 2.66 -13.55 14.90
N VAL A 376 2.74 -12.58 14.00
CA VAL A 376 1.90 -12.48 12.80
C VAL A 376 2.75 -12.33 11.55
N ASP A 377 2.25 -12.84 10.44
CA ASP A 377 2.82 -12.60 9.13
C ASP A 377 2.38 -11.22 8.62
N ARG A 378 3.35 -10.42 8.18
CA ARG A 378 3.14 -9.07 7.65
C ARG A 378 3.37 -9.06 6.15
N PRO A 379 2.37 -8.75 5.31
CA PRO A 379 2.61 -8.42 3.92
C PRO A 379 3.59 -7.25 3.82
N ILE A 380 4.63 -7.35 3.00
CA ILE A 380 5.49 -6.20 2.68
C ILE A 380 5.36 -5.92 1.20
N LEU A 381 4.77 -4.76 0.87
CA LEU A 381 4.59 -4.30 -0.49
C LEU A 381 5.83 -3.53 -0.94
N VAL A 382 6.44 -4.00 -2.02
CA VAL A 382 7.61 -3.41 -2.66
C VAL A 382 7.22 -3.01 -4.06
N VAL A 383 7.31 -1.72 -4.37
CA VAL A 383 7.09 -1.17 -5.72
C VAL A 383 8.44 -1.05 -6.45
N GLY A 384 9.55 -1.10 -5.71
CA GLY A 384 10.92 -1.11 -6.22
C GLY A 384 11.49 0.29 -6.43
N GLU A 385 10.79 1.32 -5.96
CA GLU A 385 11.13 2.72 -6.21
C GLU A 385 12.02 3.29 -5.08
N SER A 386 11.71 2.99 -3.81
CA SER A 386 12.42 3.56 -2.65
C SER A 386 13.63 2.75 -2.19
N HIS A 387 14.58 3.39 -1.49
CA HIS A 387 15.72 2.70 -0.88
C HIS A 387 15.29 1.62 0.11
N PHE A 388 14.28 1.90 0.94
CA PHE A 388 13.73 0.92 1.88
C PHE A 388 13.14 -0.29 1.17
N GLU A 389 12.34 -0.07 0.13
CA GLU A 389 11.74 -1.16 -0.65
C GLU A 389 12.79 -2.04 -1.32
N LYS A 390 13.85 -1.45 -1.88
CA LYS A 390 14.99 -2.22 -2.42
C LYS A 390 15.67 -3.04 -1.33
N ALA A 391 15.85 -2.47 -0.13
CA ALA A 391 16.44 -3.19 1.00
C ALA A 391 15.60 -4.41 1.40
N THR A 392 14.28 -4.23 1.56
CA THR A 392 13.32 -5.29 1.82
C THR A 392 13.34 -6.35 0.72
N GLN A 393 13.40 -5.95 -0.55
CA GLN A 393 13.47 -6.87 -1.68
C GLN A 393 14.68 -7.79 -1.55
N TYR A 394 15.87 -7.24 -1.35
CA TYR A 394 17.10 -8.03 -1.20
C TYR A 394 17.12 -8.88 0.09
N LEU A 395 16.47 -8.43 1.16
CA LEU A 395 16.38 -9.15 2.44
C LEU A 395 15.47 -10.39 2.33
N HIS A 396 14.34 -10.24 1.64
CA HIS A 396 13.27 -11.25 1.61
C HIS A 396 13.20 -12.06 0.31
N ASP A 397 14.05 -11.78 -0.69
CA ASP A 397 14.21 -12.64 -1.86
C ASP A 397 14.67 -14.05 -1.42
N ARG A 398 13.84 -15.07 -1.66
CA ARG A 398 14.17 -16.46 -1.31
C ARG A 398 15.11 -17.14 -2.29
N ILE A 399 15.11 -16.72 -3.55
CA ILE A 399 15.87 -17.39 -4.61
C ILE A 399 17.31 -16.91 -4.55
N LYS A 400 17.50 -15.60 -4.37
CA LYS A 400 18.82 -14.99 -4.28
C LYS A 400 18.81 -13.82 -3.29
N PRO A 401 18.70 -14.09 -1.98
CA PRO A 401 18.85 -13.04 -0.98
C PRO A 401 20.23 -12.40 -1.10
N ASP A 402 20.29 -11.07 -1.06
CA ASP A 402 21.52 -10.30 -1.11
C ASP A 402 21.59 -9.41 0.12
N TYR A 403 21.98 -10.00 1.24
CA TYR A 403 22.03 -9.30 2.53
C TYR A 403 23.01 -8.10 2.53
N PRO A 404 24.18 -8.14 1.86
CA PRO A 404 25.00 -6.95 1.67
C PRO A 404 24.28 -5.81 0.93
N ALA A 405 23.59 -6.12 -0.18
CA ALA A 405 22.79 -5.13 -0.89
C ALA A 405 21.65 -4.60 -0.01
N ALA A 406 20.97 -5.48 0.74
CA ALA A 406 19.94 -5.10 1.69
C ALA A 406 20.46 -4.12 2.74
N ALA A 407 21.62 -4.41 3.36
CA ALA A 407 22.26 -3.55 4.34
C ALA A 407 22.60 -2.16 3.76
N ASN A 408 23.18 -2.12 2.56
CA ASN A 408 23.51 -0.87 1.87
C ASN A 408 22.26 -0.04 1.57
N TYR A 409 21.18 -0.68 1.12
CA TYR A 409 19.92 0.01 0.86
C TYR A 409 19.19 0.44 2.15
N PHE A 410 19.25 -0.33 3.23
CA PHE A 410 18.75 0.11 4.54
C PHE A 410 19.52 1.31 5.07
N ARG A 411 20.84 1.33 4.86
CA ARG A 411 21.69 2.47 5.21
C ARG A 411 21.21 3.73 4.47
N LYS A 412 21.06 3.67 3.15
CA LYS A 412 20.53 4.79 2.33
C LYS A 412 19.13 5.21 2.75
N ALA A 413 18.28 4.25 3.10
CA ALA A 413 16.93 4.52 3.58
C ALA A 413 16.94 5.28 4.91
N LEU A 414 17.82 4.91 5.85
CA LEU A 414 17.98 5.61 7.12
C LEU A 414 18.54 7.03 6.93
N GLU A 415 19.53 7.20 6.07
CA GLU A 415 20.08 8.51 5.71
C GLU A 415 18.96 9.43 5.18
N GLN A 416 18.18 8.94 4.21
CA GLN A 416 17.03 9.66 3.67
C GLN A 416 15.95 9.95 4.73
N LEU A 417 15.58 8.96 5.55
CA LEU A 417 14.56 9.13 6.59
C LEU A 417 14.94 10.25 7.57
N ILE A 418 16.21 10.34 7.96
CA ILE A 418 16.67 11.37 8.88
C ILE A 418 16.59 12.74 8.22
N GLN A 419 16.99 12.86 6.96
CA GLN A 419 16.90 14.13 6.22
C GLN A 419 15.48 14.62 6.01
N ASP A 420 14.55 13.70 5.74
CA ASP A 420 13.16 14.01 5.44
C ASP A 420 12.42 14.55 6.69
N TYR A 421 12.79 14.09 7.89
CA TYR A 421 12.01 14.36 9.11
C TYR A 421 12.76 15.11 10.21
N ILE A 422 14.08 14.92 10.37
CA ILE A 422 14.83 15.57 11.44
C ILE A 422 15.18 17.00 11.03
N PRO A 423 15.00 18.00 11.92
CA PRO A 423 15.27 19.37 11.57
C PRO A 423 16.73 19.64 11.19
N LYS A 424 16.92 20.48 10.17
CA LYS A 424 18.26 20.88 9.70
C LYS A 424 19.14 21.51 10.78
N TRP A 425 18.54 22.23 11.74
CA TRP A 425 19.31 22.81 12.86
C TRP A 425 19.91 21.75 13.77
N GLU A 426 19.30 20.58 13.87
CA GLU A 426 19.74 19.47 14.72
C GLU A 426 20.87 18.66 14.07
N THR A 427 20.88 18.62 12.73
CA THR A 427 21.88 17.95 11.90
C THR A 427 23.04 18.86 11.51
N ALA A 428 23.14 20.05 12.10
CA ALA A 428 24.27 20.95 11.89
C ALA A 428 25.43 20.67 12.87
N ASP A 429 26.65 21.00 12.48
CA ASP A 429 27.82 21.03 13.35
C ASP A 429 27.92 22.33 14.16
N ALA A 430 29.03 22.52 14.89
CA ALA A 430 29.23 23.67 15.77
C ALA A 430 29.39 24.98 14.99
N GLU A 431 29.75 24.89 13.72
CA GLU A 431 29.93 25.96 12.75
C GLU A 431 28.65 26.23 11.94
N ASN A 432 27.52 25.60 12.31
CA ASN A 432 26.24 25.64 11.59
C ASN A 432 26.30 25.09 10.15
N THR A 433 27.30 24.25 9.85
CA THR A 433 27.39 23.53 8.57
C THR A 433 26.63 22.21 8.68
N GLN A 434 25.88 21.84 7.64
CA GLN A 434 25.14 20.59 7.64
C GLN A 434 26.08 19.40 7.63
N LEU A 435 25.80 18.42 8.50
CA LEU A 435 26.52 17.14 8.48
C LEU A 435 26.33 16.46 7.11
N PRO A 436 27.40 15.91 6.52
CA PRO A 436 27.27 15.18 5.27
C PRO A 436 26.36 13.96 5.41
N ASP A 437 25.52 13.76 4.40
CA ASP A 437 24.48 12.73 4.32
C ASP A 437 24.99 11.31 4.59
N TYR A 438 26.22 11.03 4.17
CA TYR A 438 26.87 9.73 4.34
C TYR A 438 27.43 9.50 5.77
N GLN A 439 27.25 10.42 6.72
CA GLN A 439 27.69 10.24 8.11
C GLN A 439 26.58 9.65 9.00
N LEU A 440 26.03 8.51 8.59
CA LEU A 440 24.87 7.88 9.25
C LEU A 440 25.02 7.73 10.78
N THR A 441 26.20 7.39 11.29
CA THR A 441 26.44 7.30 12.75
C THR A 441 26.16 8.63 13.45
N GLN A 442 26.66 9.73 12.91
CA GLN A 442 26.42 11.05 13.49
C GLN A 442 24.94 11.42 13.36
N LEU A 443 24.34 11.19 12.20
CA LEU A 443 22.91 11.44 11.97
C LEU A 443 22.01 10.68 12.95
N ILE A 444 22.30 9.41 13.23
CA ILE A 444 21.58 8.59 14.21
C ILE A 444 21.77 9.10 15.64
N LEU A 445 22.98 9.52 16.00
CA LEU A 445 23.25 10.13 17.31
C LEU A 445 22.51 11.47 17.48
N ARG A 446 22.45 12.31 16.44
CA ARG A 446 21.66 13.55 16.43
C ARG A 446 20.17 13.27 16.56
N THR A 447 19.67 12.25 15.86
CA THR A 447 18.28 11.80 15.96
C THR A 447 17.93 11.32 17.37
N LYS A 448 18.77 10.47 17.96
CA LYS A 448 18.62 9.99 19.34
C LYS A 448 18.56 11.16 20.32
N ARG A 449 19.49 12.10 20.17
CA ARG A 449 19.55 13.30 21.00
C ARG A 449 18.28 14.13 20.90
N PHE A 450 17.82 14.44 19.68
CA PHE A 450 16.60 15.21 19.45
C PHE A 450 15.40 14.61 20.16
N LEU A 451 15.21 13.29 20.00
CA LEU A 451 14.11 12.56 20.65
C LEU A 451 14.23 12.64 22.17
N GLY A 452 15.41 12.35 22.73
CA GLY A 452 15.66 12.38 24.17
C GLY A 452 15.48 13.78 24.78
N ASN A 453 16.03 14.82 24.15
CA ASN A 453 15.95 16.21 24.61
C ASN A 453 14.51 16.77 24.52
N SER A 454 13.70 16.21 23.63
CA SER A 454 12.28 16.55 23.45
C SER A 454 11.34 15.72 24.33
N GLY A 455 11.86 14.80 25.14
CA GLY A 455 11.07 13.92 26.02
C GLY A 455 10.36 12.77 25.29
N ASN A 456 10.81 12.40 24.09
CA ASN A 456 10.29 11.27 23.32
C ASN A 456 11.14 10.00 23.53
N SER A 457 10.55 8.83 23.31
CA SER A 457 11.27 7.54 23.40
C SER A 457 12.40 7.44 22.37
N THR A 458 13.56 6.93 22.78
CA THR A 458 14.72 6.66 21.91
C THR A 458 14.85 5.19 21.50
N GLU A 459 13.92 4.33 21.94
CA GLU A 459 14.02 2.86 21.85
C GLU A 459 14.38 2.36 20.44
N TYR A 460 13.67 2.84 19.40
CA TYR A 460 13.86 2.36 18.03
C TYR A 460 15.21 2.80 17.45
N VAL A 461 15.61 4.04 17.73
CA VAL A 461 16.90 4.59 17.29
C VAL A 461 18.05 3.89 18.02
N ASP A 462 17.88 3.56 19.30
CA ASP A 462 18.88 2.83 20.09
C ASP A 462 19.13 1.42 19.53
N LYS A 463 18.06 0.71 19.13
CA LYS A 463 18.17 -0.60 18.47
C LYS A 463 18.83 -0.52 17.09
N ILE A 464 18.58 0.55 16.33
CA ILE A 464 19.27 0.76 15.04
C ILE A 464 20.76 1.08 15.30
N ASN A 465 21.05 1.95 16.26
CA ASN A 465 22.40 2.38 16.60
C ASN A 465 23.30 1.21 17.04
N SER A 466 22.76 0.27 17.82
CA SER A 466 23.51 -0.92 18.27
C SER A 466 23.91 -1.87 17.13
N LEU A 467 23.24 -1.78 15.98
CA LEU A 467 23.48 -2.61 14.80
C LEU A 467 24.27 -1.88 13.69
N LEU A 468 24.60 -0.59 13.86
CA LEU A 468 25.33 0.16 12.83
C LEU A 468 26.73 -0.41 12.58
N SER A 469 27.55 -0.52 13.63
CA SER A 469 28.95 -0.94 13.51
C SER A 469 29.12 -2.44 13.32
N SER A 470 28.15 -3.25 13.75
CA SER A 470 28.19 -4.71 13.67
C SER A 470 27.55 -5.27 12.40
N LEU A 471 26.67 -4.51 11.73
CA LEU A 471 25.92 -4.98 10.55
C LEU A 471 26.01 -4.01 9.38
N LEU A 472 25.51 -2.78 9.53
CA LEU A 472 25.32 -1.87 8.40
C LEU A 472 26.64 -1.33 7.83
N HIS A 473 27.63 -0.98 8.66
CA HIS A 473 28.95 -0.55 8.16
C HIS A 473 29.74 -1.70 7.54
N PRO A 474 29.92 -2.85 8.22
CA PRO A 474 30.61 -4.02 7.66
C PRO A 474 30.09 -4.44 6.29
N LEU A 475 28.76 -4.54 6.15
CA LEU A 475 28.12 -5.02 4.92
C LEU A 475 28.04 -3.94 3.82
N SER A 476 28.34 -2.69 4.14
CA SER A 476 28.44 -1.59 3.16
C SER A 476 29.89 -1.32 2.72
N HIS A 477 30.88 -1.92 3.38
CA HIS A 477 32.29 -1.85 3.05
C HIS A 477 32.82 -3.23 2.61
N HIS A 478 33.96 -3.27 1.92
CA HIS A 478 34.55 -4.54 1.50
C HIS A 478 35.26 -5.23 2.69
N GLU A 479 34.52 -5.94 3.53
CA GLU A 479 35.06 -6.76 4.62
C GLU A 479 34.99 -8.27 4.31
N ILE A 480 36.08 -8.99 4.58
CA ILE A 480 36.28 -10.40 4.17
C ILE A 480 35.62 -11.39 5.16
N THR A 481 35.25 -10.96 6.37
CA THR A 481 34.99 -11.89 7.50
C THR A 481 33.75 -11.59 8.34
N SER A 482 32.90 -10.64 7.97
CA SER A 482 31.73 -10.30 8.79
C SER A 482 30.58 -11.29 8.53
N PRO A 483 30.17 -12.10 9.53
CA PRO A 483 29.10 -13.07 9.34
C PRO A 483 27.78 -12.38 9.05
N VAL A 484 27.08 -12.91 8.06
CA VAL A 484 25.90 -12.28 7.47
C VAL A 484 24.64 -12.81 8.16
N TYR A 485 23.96 -11.98 8.94
CA TYR A 485 22.80 -12.44 9.71
C TYR A 485 21.50 -11.76 9.26
N ARG A 486 20.65 -12.56 8.60
CA ARG A 486 19.29 -12.17 8.18
C ARG A 486 18.44 -11.63 9.34
N GLY A 487 18.61 -12.16 10.55
CA GLY A 487 17.82 -11.78 11.72
C GLY A 487 17.98 -10.31 12.08
N GLU A 488 19.21 -9.82 12.07
CA GLU A 488 19.58 -8.47 12.44
C GLU A 488 19.09 -7.46 11.39
N LEU A 489 19.08 -7.83 10.11
CA LEU A 489 18.47 -7.02 9.06
C LEU A 489 16.95 -6.93 9.20
N VAL A 490 16.28 -7.99 9.66
CA VAL A 490 14.84 -7.94 10.00
C VAL A 490 14.60 -7.02 11.21
N ILE A 491 15.51 -6.98 12.19
CA ILE A 491 15.44 -6.03 13.30
C ILE A 491 15.57 -4.59 12.78
N ILE A 492 16.49 -4.32 11.85
CA ILE A 492 16.62 -3.00 11.19
C ILE A 492 15.32 -2.63 10.45
N GLU A 493 14.76 -3.53 9.65
CA GLU A 493 13.51 -3.30 8.92
C GLU A 493 12.36 -2.91 9.86
N SER A 494 12.16 -3.67 10.94
CA SER A 494 11.09 -3.41 11.92
C SER A 494 11.28 -2.07 12.63
N ASN A 495 12.50 -1.76 13.09
CA ASN A 495 12.76 -0.51 13.81
C ASN A 495 12.76 0.71 12.89
N TYR A 496 13.14 0.56 11.61
CA TYR A 496 13.00 1.62 10.62
C TYR A 496 11.54 2.05 10.46
N LEU A 497 10.63 1.08 10.28
CA LEU A 497 9.20 1.37 10.12
C LEU A 497 8.61 2.05 11.36
N LYS A 498 8.95 1.55 12.56
CA LYS A 498 8.51 2.13 13.84
C LYS A 498 9.06 3.53 14.06
N LEU A 499 10.33 3.76 13.73
CA LEU A 499 10.95 5.09 13.78
C LEU A 499 10.26 6.05 12.81
N LYS A 500 10.03 5.63 11.56
CA LYS A 500 9.33 6.46 10.57
C LYS A 500 7.94 6.87 11.07
N GLN A 501 7.16 5.93 11.61
CA GLN A 501 5.84 6.23 12.19
C GLN A 501 5.95 7.20 13.37
N GLN A 502 6.92 7.01 14.26
CA GLN A 502 7.17 7.92 15.39
C GLN A 502 7.48 9.34 14.90
N LEU A 503 8.35 9.49 13.89
CA LEU A 503 8.73 10.80 13.35
C LEU A 503 7.57 11.50 12.63
N ILE A 504 6.73 10.76 11.91
CA ILE A 504 5.50 11.30 11.31
C ILE A 504 4.55 11.81 12.39
N ALA A 505 4.34 11.01 13.45
CA ALA A 505 3.42 11.36 14.53
C ALA A 505 3.87 12.59 15.36
N LEU A 506 5.16 12.91 15.35
CA LEU A 506 5.68 14.10 16.02
C LEU A 506 5.33 15.40 15.29
N ASP A 507 5.01 15.34 14.00
CA ASP A 507 4.73 16.50 13.14
C ASP A 507 5.68 17.67 13.41
N ILE A 508 6.98 17.37 13.23
CA ILE A 508 8.07 18.23 13.68
C ILE A 508 7.93 19.66 13.12
N SER A 509 7.48 19.78 11.88
CA SER A 509 7.30 21.05 11.19
C SER A 509 6.29 22.00 11.85
N ASN A 510 5.25 21.45 12.49
CA ASN A 510 4.16 22.24 13.08
C ASN A 510 4.23 22.33 14.61
N TYR A 511 5.10 21.56 15.26
CA TYR A 511 5.17 21.48 16.73
C TYR A 511 6.54 21.80 17.31
N PHE A 512 7.59 21.92 16.50
CA PHE A 512 8.94 22.23 16.96
C PHE A 512 9.57 23.40 16.22
N LYS A 513 10.35 24.22 16.94
CA LYS A 513 11.04 25.38 16.39
C LYS A 513 12.38 25.59 17.08
N CYS A 514 13.40 25.95 16.32
CA CYS A 514 14.68 26.38 16.88
C CYS A 514 14.58 27.83 17.37
N CYS A 515 14.87 28.05 18.66
CA CYS A 515 14.99 29.37 19.26
C CYS A 515 16.39 29.94 19.08
N LEU A 516 17.41 29.10 19.30
CA LEU A 516 18.80 29.52 19.26
C LEU A 516 19.67 28.37 18.77
N GLU A 517 20.55 28.64 17.82
CA GLU A 517 21.46 27.63 17.26
C GLU A 517 22.49 27.16 18.30
N GLY A 518 23.17 26.06 18.00
CA GLY A 518 24.34 25.64 18.76
C GLY A 518 25.44 26.71 18.76
N SER A 519 26.37 26.61 19.70
CA SER A 519 27.51 27.52 19.87
C SER A 519 27.18 28.98 20.23
N LYS A 520 25.89 29.35 20.26
CA LYS A 520 25.46 30.69 20.69
C LYS A 520 25.64 30.87 22.20
N ARG A 521 25.86 32.12 22.59
CA ARG A 521 26.09 32.52 23.98
C ARG A 521 24.79 32.97 24.64
N LEU A 522 24.62 32.51 25.87
CA LEU A 522 23.61 32.98 26.81
C LEU A 522 24.32 33.63 28.00
N LYS A 523 23.65 34.54 28.69
CA LYS A 523 24.11 35.11 29.95
C LYS A 523 23.05 34.87 31.01
N MET A 524 23.42 34.18 32.09
CA MET A 524 22.61 34.03 33.29
C MET A 524 23.03 35.08 34.32
N THR A 525 22.06 35.82 34.85
CA THR A 525 22.30 36.86 35.86
C THR A 525 21.72 36.45 37.20
N PHE A 526 22.58 36.37 38.21
CA PHE A 526 22.21 36.13 39.60
C PHE A 526 22.22 37.46 40.36
N THR A 527 21.02 37.93 40.71
CA THR A 527 20.82 39.12 41.55
C THR A 527 20.99 38.72 43.01
N ILE A 528 22.12 39.06 43.60
CA ILE A 528 22.44 38.69 44.99
C ILE A 528 21.80 39.69 45.95
N ASP A 529 21.98 40.98 45.67
CA ASP A 529 21.28 42.08 46.34
C ASP A 529 21.05 43.22 45.33
N ALA A 530 19.79 43.42 44.95
CA ALA A 530 19.40 44.47 44.00
C ALA A 530 19.62 45.89 44.57
N GLY A 531 19.41 46.09 45.88
CA GLY A 531 19.56 47.39 46.52
C GLY A 531 21.02 47.82 46.65
N ALA A 532 21.91 46.85 46.86
CA ALA A 532 23.36 47.08 46.88
C ALA A 532 24.03 47.04 45.50
N ASN A 533 23.25 46.91 44.41
CA ASN A 533 23.78 46.72 43.06
C ASN A 533 24.79 45.55 42.97
N HIS A 534 24.46 44.43 43.61
CA HIS A 534 25.32 43.25 43.71
C HIS A 534 24.83 42.12 42.80
N PHE A 535 25.60 41.83 41.75
CA PHE A 535 25.27 40.85 40.72
C PHE A 535 26.43 39.91 40.40
N SER A 536 26.08 38.70 39.96
CA SER A 536 27.00 37.75 39.35
C SER A 536 26.46 37.28 38.00
N HIS A 537 27.32 37.23 37.00
CA HIS A 537 26.99 36.92 35.62
C HIS A 537 27.79 35.71 35.14
N TYR A 538 27.10 34.78 34.50
CA TYR A 538 27.67 33.58 33.89
C TYR A 538 27.29 33.54 32.42
N GLU A 539 28.27 33.71 31.54
CA GLU A 539 28.11 33.44 30.11
C GLU A 539 28.23 31.94 29.85
N LEU A 540 27.21 31.38 29.22
CA LEU A 540 27.12 29.97 28.83
C LEU A 540 27.18 29.85 27.31
N ILE A 541 27.86 28.83 26.80
CA ILE A 541 27.82 28.44 25.40
C ILE A 541 26.94 27.21 25.27
N LEU A 542 25.94 27.29 24.39
CA LEU A 542 25.12 26.14 24.04
C LEU A 542 25.95 25.12 23.26
N LYS A 543 25.91 23.85 23.66
CA LYS A 543 26.52 22.76 22.89
C LYS A 543 25.61 22.26 21.77
N GLU A 544 24.32 22.60 21.85
CA GLU A 544 23.25 22.03 21.04
C GLU A 544 22.19 23.12 20.78
N PRO A 545 21.41 23.03 19.69
CA PRO A 545 20.35 23.99 19.43
C PRO A 545 19.29 23.99 20.55
N LEU A 546 18.87 25.18 20.95
CA LEU A 546 17.73 25.40 21.82
C LEU A 546 16.45 25.25 21.01
N THR A 547 15.72 24.16 21.26
CA THR A 547 14.46 23.86 20.58
C THR A 547 13.29 24.06 21.54
N ILE A 548 12.19 24.60 21.03
CA ILE A 548 10.91 24.66 21.75
C ILE A 548 9.88 23.75 21.09
N LYS A 549 9.02 23.19 21.94
CA LYS A 549 7.86 22.38 21.56
C LYS A 549 6.58 23.13 21.91
N ARG A 550 5.64 23.21 20.95
CA ARG A 550 4.32 23.81 21.18
C ARG A 550 3.57 23.09 22.29
N ASN A 551 2.90 23.85 23.16
CA ASN A 551 2.10 23.32 24.27
C ASN A 551 0.66 23.89 24.25
N GLY A 552 -0.06 23.67 23.15
CA GLY A 552 -1.40 24.22 22.95
C GLY A 552 -1.40 25.75 22.99
N ALA A 553 -2.19 26.32 23.91
CA ALA A 553 -2.24 27.77 24.21
C ALA A 553 -1.32 28.18 25.38
N GLY A 554 -0.61 27.22 25.99
CA GLY A 554 0.34 27.48 27.08
C GLY A 554 1.73 27.87 26.58
N ILE A 555 2.62 28.16 27.54
CA ILE A 555 4.02 28.52 27.27
C ILE A 555 4.72 27.32 26.59
N PRO A 556 5.51 27.55 25.52
CA PRO A 556 6.27 26.49 24.86
C PRO A 556 7.21 25.75 25.81
N ILE A 557 7.33 24.44 25.64
CA ILE A 557 8.23 23.60 26.42
C ILE A 557 9.63 23.67 25.79
N ILE A 558 10.63 24.00 26.59
CA ILE A 558 12.03 24.08 26.13
C ILE A 558 12.68 22.71 26.22
N SER A 559 13.45 22.32 25.19
CA SER A 559 14.22 21.09 25.19
C SER A 559 15.31 21.09 26.27
N LYS A 560 15.70 19.91 26.75
CA LYS A 560 16.93 19.79 27.55
C LYS A 560 18.13 20.13 26.65
N VAL A 561 18.91 21.15 27.01
CA VAL A 561 20.06 21.59 26.20
C VAL A 561 21.32 21.65 27.02
N HIS A 562 22.32 20.89 26.58
CA HIS A 562 23.64 20.91 27.19
C HIS A 562 24.32 22.26 26.95
N CYS A 563 24.94 22.80 27.99
CA CYS A 563 25.69 24.04 27.90
C CYS A 563 26.93 24.01 28.79
N VAL A 564 27.87 24.91 28.50
CA VAL A 564 29.12 25.05 29.26
C VAL A 564 29.34 26.49 29.67
N ALA A 565 29.90 26.73 30.85
CA ALA A 565 30.32 28.08 31.23
C ALA A 565 31.57 28.51 30.43
N ASP A 566 31.55 29.72 29.87
CA ASP A 566 32.65 30.33 29.12
C ASP A 566 33.34 31.44 29.91
N LYS A 567 32.54 32.23 30.66
CA LYS A 567 33.03 33.41 31.37
C LYS A 567 32.13 33.73 32.55
N CYS A 568 32.75 34.02 33.69
CA CYS A 568 32.06 34.40 34.93
C CYS A 568 32.62 35.74 35.42
N TYR A 569 31.76 36.67 35.80
CA TYR A 569 32.15 37.99 36.32
C TYR A 569 31.01 38.61 37.13
N GLY A 570 31.24 39.72 37.81
CA GLY A 570 30.20 40.39 38.60
C GLY A 570 30.72 41.58 39.38
N HIS A 571 29.94 42.09 40.31
CA HIS A 571 30.32 43.18 41.20
C HIS A 571 29.42 43.21 42.44
N ASN A 572 29.92 43.79 43.54
CA ASN A 572 29.15 44.04 44.77
C ASN A 572 28.69 45.51 44.91
N GLY A 573 28.58 46.22 43.80
CA GLY A 573 28.20 47.64 43.73
C GLY A 573 29.39 48.60 43.79
N ALA A 574 30.45 48.26 44.54
CA ALA A 574 31.66 49.08 44.65
C ALA A 574 32.89 48.46 43.96
N ILE A 575 33.02 47.13 44.00
CA ILE A 575 34.19 46.39 43.50
C ILE A 575 33.71 45.35 42.48
N ALA A 576 34.38 45.29 41.32
CA ALA A 576 34.18 44.24 40.34
C ALA A 576 34.87 42.96 40.76
N TYR A 577 34.19 41.83 40.62
CA TYR A 577 34.78 40.51 40.79
C TYR A 577 35.77 40.22 39.66
N GLN A 578 36.86 39.53 39.99
CA GLN A 578 37.81 39.08 39.00
C GLN A 578 37.09 38.19 37.99
N THR A 579 37.26 38.50 36.70
CA THR A 579 36.72 37.66 35.63
C THR A 579 37.43 36.31 35.66
N PHE A 580 36.65 35.24 35.69
CA PHE A 580 37.11 33.87 35.62
C PHE A 580 36.62 33.24 34.32
N ASN A 581 37.51 32.57 33.60
CA ASN A 581 37.18 31.83 32.37
C ASN A 581 37.26 30.34 32.69
N PRO A 582 36.13 29.65 32.90
CA PRO A 582 36.13 28.24 33.27
C PRO A 582 36.75 27.35 32.19
N ASP A 583 37.44 26.29 32.62
CA ASP A 583 37.87 25.25 31.69
C ASP A 583 36.65 24.46 31.21
N LYS A 584 36.34 24.58 29.91
CA LYS A 584 35.23 23.89 29.24
C LYS A 584 35.33 22.36 29.33
N LYS A 585 36.54 21.82 29.56
CA LYS A 585 36.76 20.38 29.73
C LYS A 585 36.44 19.89 31.14
N ASN A 586 36.38 20.78 32.14
CA ASN A 586 36.05 20.40 33.51
C ASN A 586 34.53 20.09 33.62
N PRO A 587 34.14 18.88 34.03
CA PRO A 587 32.73 18.48 34.20
C PRO A 587 31.92 19.39 35.14
N ASP A 588 32.57 20.11 36.05
CA ASP A 588 31.91 21.02 36.99
C ASP A 588 31.24 22.22 36.31
N PHE A 589 31.74 22.59 35.13
CA PHE A 589 31.21 23.69 34.31
C PHE A 589 30.43 23.19 33.09
N ASN A 590 30.10 21.89 33.06
CA ASN A 590 29.27 21.26 32.06
C ASN A 590 27.88 20.97 32.66
N TYR A 591 26.84 21.47 32.01
CA TYR A 591 25.47 21.39 32.51
C TYR A 591 24.57 20.65 31.52
N GLU A 592 23.68 19.81 32.05
CA GLU A 592 22.78 18.96 31.26
C GLU A 592 21.56 19.72 30.70
N SER A 593 21.23 20.86 31.30
CA SER A 593 20.14 21.74 30.88
C SER A 593 20.37 23.15 31.41
N LEU A 594 19.64 24.14 30.89
CA LEU A 594 19.68 25.51 31.44
C LEU A 594 19.21 25.56 32.90
N ASN A 595 18.20 24.75 33.25
CA ASN A 595 17.75 24.64 34.64
C ASN A 595 18.84 24.03 35.54
N ASN A 596 19.50 22.96 35.08
CA ASN A 596 20.64 22.36 35.79
C ASN A 596 21.81 23.34 35.95
N ALA A 597 22.09 24.15 34.92
CA ALA A 597 23.10 25.20 34.98
C ALA A 597 22.75 26.22 36.07
N TYR A 598 21.52 26.74 36.03
CA TYR A 598 21.04 27.70 37.00
C TYR A 598 21.13 27.17 38.44
N ASP A 599 20.65 25.93 38.66
CA ASP A 599 20.66 25.31 39.98
C ASP A 599 22.08 25.06 40.50
N ARG A 600 22.98 24.49 39.68
CA ARG A 600 24.36 24.20 40.09
C ARG A 600 25.16 25.47 40.32
N ILE A 601 24.99 26.49 39.47
CA ILE A 601 25.67 27.77 39.64
C ILE A 601 25.16 28.48 40.89
N HIS A 602 23.84 28.49 41.15
CA HIS A 602 23.28 29.04 42.39
C HIS A 602 23.88 28.36 43.63
N THR A 603 23.88 27.02 43.64
CA THR A 603 24.48 26.23 44.74
C THR A 603 25.97 26.51 44.92
N TYR A 604 26.71 26.73 43.83
CA TYR A 604 28.11 27.12 43.91
C TYR A 604 28.28 28.51 44.56
N ILE A 605 27.52 29.52 44.10
CA ILE A 605 27.65 30.90 44.60
C ILE A 605 27.34 30.97 46.10
N ILE A 606 26.27 30.30 46.57
CA ILE A 606 25.93 30.30 48.01
C ILE A 606 26.97 29.62 48.89
N GLY A 607 27.79 28.72 48.31
CA GLY A 607 28.91 28.06 49.00
C GLY A 607 30.19 28.92 49.06
N THR A 608 30.19 30.09 48.43
CA THR A 608 31.33 31.04 48.45
C THR A 608 31.16 32.10 49.54
N ALA A 609 32.16 32.98 49.67
CA ALA A 609 32.13 34.12 50.60
C ALA A 609 31.00 35.14 50.32
N ILE A 610 30.27 35.00 49.20
CA ILE A 610 29.10 35.81 48.84
C ILE A 610 27.91 35.53 49.78
N GLY A 611 27.75 34.29 50.27
CA GLY A 611 26.65 33.90 51.15
C GLY A 611 25.32 33.58 50.44
N ALA A 612 24.30 33.26 51.23
CA ALA A 612 23.01 32.77 50.74
C ALA A 612 22.10 33.89 50.20
N PHE A 613 21.45 33.66 49.06
CA PHE A 613 20.46 34.55 48.45
C PHE A 613 19.35 33.71 47.75
N PRO A 614 18.11 34.24 47.62
CA PRO A 614 17.00 33.47 47.09
C PRO A 614 17.14 33.15 45.60
N LYS A 615 16.58 32.01 45.16
CA LYS A 615 16.41 31.71 43.73
C LYS A 615 15.27 32.56 43.15
N ALA A 616 15.41 32.98 41.90
CA ALA A 616 14.29 33.43 41.07
C ALA A 616 13.19 32.36 40.99
N ALA A 617 11.92 32.79 40.97
CA ALA A 617 10.77 31.89 40.87
C ALA A 617 10.72 31.16 39.51
N ASP A 618 11.12 31.84 38.44
CA ASP A 618 11.38 31.25 37.13
C ASP A 618 12.79 31.65 36.68
N TYR A 619 13.67 30.65 36.53
CA TYR A 619 15.06 30.88 36.14
C TYR A 619 15.17 31.51 34.75
N LEU A 620 14.21 31.29 33.85
CA LEU A 620 14.27 31.82 32.48
C LEU A 620 14.25 33.35 32.44
N THR A 621 13.66 33.98 33.45
CA THR A 621 13.68 35.45 33.63
C THR A 621 15.09 36.01 33.85
N THR A 622 16.03 35.16 34.25
CA THR A 622 17.43 35.52 34.50
C THR A 622 18.34 35.31 33.28
N VAL A 623 17.83 34.71 32.20
CA VAL A 623 18.61 34.29 31.03
C VAL A 623 18.43 35.28 29.89
N GLN A 624 19.55 35.72 29.32
CA GLN A 624 19.61 36.59 28.16
C GLN A 624 20.38 35.94 27.03
N TYR A 625 20.04 36.24 25.77
CA TYR A 625 20.83 35.88 24.59
C TYR A 625 21.45 37.14 23.98
N HIS A 626 22.56 36.97 23.26
CA HIS A 626 23.21 38.08 22.57
C HIS A 626 22.74 38.13 21.11
N ASP A 627 22.09 39.22 20.70
CA ASP A 627 21.54 39.38 19.34
C ASP A 627 22.58 39.84 18.29
N GLY A 628 23.82 40.07 18.72
CA GLY A 628 24.91 40.63 17.90
C GLY A 628 25.27 42.06 18.29
N THR A 629 24.39 42.75 19.01
CA THR A 629 24.58 44.12 19.48
C THR A 629 24.41 44.26 20.99
N THR A 630 23.40 43.60 21.56
CA THR A 630 23.01 43.74 22.97
C THR A 630 22.50 42.42 23.55
N TRP A 631 22.48 42.34 24.88
CA TRP A 631 21.86 41.23 25.60
C TRP A 631 20.35 41.44 25.71
N GLN A 632 19.57 40.50 25.17
CA GLN A 632 18.10 40.54 25.14
C GLN A 632 17.53 39.38 25.98
N PRO A 633 16.34 39.53 26.62
CA PRO A 633 15.69 38.44 27.34
C PRO A 633 15.46 37.20 26.47
N LEU A 634 15.83 36.01 26.97
CA LEU A 634 15.62 34.76 26.23
C LEU A 634 14.13 34.45 26.02
N SER A 635 13.26 34.95 26.90
CA SER A 635 11.79 34.85 26.77
C SER A 635 11.27 35.42 25.45
N ASN A 636 11.97 36.38 24.84
CA ASN A 636 11.59 36.93 23.53
C ASN A 636 11.71 35.89 22.40
N LEU A 637 12.54 34.86 22.57
CA LEU A 637 12.71 33.77 21.60
C LEU A 637 11.84 32.55 21.94
N ILE A 638 11.35 32.43 23.17
CA ILE A 638 10.50 31.32 23.63
C ILE A 638 9.03 31.68 23.36
N VAL A 639 8.73 31.93 22.09
CA VAL A 639 7.38 32.27 21.60
C VAL A 639 7.04 31.39 20.41
N TRP A 640 5.80 30.91 20.39
CA TRP A 640 5.30 30.01 19.35
C TRP A 640 5.00 30.79 18.07
#